data_AF-A0A1Q8BDY4-F1
#
_entry.id   AF-A0A1Q8BDY4-F1
#
_cell.length_a   1.000
_cell.length_b   1.000
_cell.length_c   1.000
_cell.angle_alpha   90.00
_cell.angle_beta   90.00
_cell.angle_gamma   90.00
#
_symmetry.space_group_name_H-M   'P 1'
#
loop_
_entity.id
_entity.type
_entity.pdbx_description
1 polymer ?
#
loop_
_entity_poly.entity_id
_entity_poly.type
_entity_poly.pdbx_seq_one_letter_code
_entity_poly.pdbx_strand_id
1 'polypeptide(L)'
;MSRSLKRICLIPLVIVLIGFLVPIQLPLSPSSGPNPSSSTPVSRATSSTANDATSSGSSYPIRVSQASPQSDGNLGDLWNGNAYFERSKYIPLASDGTTVLGKGFDEAFAVARTDISPTTIYLYYRTSYDFPTDGNRGEIGLAISNDGGYSFSIYQDGKPVVPVSTGNCDSDSRWVISPSVVQVGSTFYMVYEGASAGYPGCGNHSKVHLATSPDGKVWTKAGDQGKALAIIGYDHLQSWENINVGTPFIGYFNSKFYVFYHGFGIYADSQFRSKIAMASGTDPKQLTLYGVIMDIGRGDLSWDARVNSHASVINGGDGYYYMVFEGSQDPGYSVTDPVNDRPCKKGNWGWGIARIPSSQLDTANWAKYEFNPIRQTYNGGCGNDVVSIFSFRGAISVFQRAGSNIPGPYYDRNVLLAGSDPYLHIWWSATDQCLAHHNVGSADRDNGWGQTTSIFIIPPNDYLCFGPYQLYGQSGTQTGLTPGRYSVNFRLEIDDNNALKGLDPIVNLDIATDSGNTQLSRQTIIRNQFVNNWVYQNFEQQFTALSGKTYEWRTRFLNTAHTVQLYVFHRFLDGGDTTPPTASISAPTTSTTPVTATWSGNDAGSGIWMYSVQYQRNGGSWTDLSYFVPSTTTSAQLNAQCFDTIGFRLKAIDYAGNLRDFPGGAEASTYIPCDFTLSANPSSVTVLAGVPGSSIITVTPSGSFTGTVTLSASPSPTGLTCSFSSTTINGGSGSQTLWCNGGNTGTLYTVTVTGNSAPLTHTTTVTFTFTTPYSLRDDFPYTSVNNMVSAGWTVCGTQNGQVSVANSILTLTNDGTNVGNMCWSNIPAGVTSWTVTTRGQYASQLCCYPPTNGATWVSVTSATHTYQFDLDGYYNSYYLFRDGVKVQTVSGYTPQLGAWHDLTLDMRNGIITAIADGKIITSYTEFGNTNNPPGNALTRITMNPGWDTVTNFDWVTVTQVSDAFPSDFIIGASPISVKTGVGTNAVTTINLSSLRSFTGTVALTSTISPATGLTCSLNPTSVSLTTSATSTLTCNGSAGTYKVTVKGTSGTLSHITNATITMVRYTLSLQGFDYDGGHEETIKLNNVQVAQLPAVDSRQNAQIYVTFTLDVTSFVVKGTNTLTFSHANWDCTVVDNTKNVQITDSTGAIIFSDPTVRPLSCTQSITYTFTT
;
A
#
# COMPACT_ATOMS: atom_id res chain seq x y z
N MET A 1 29.59 45.90 -31.76
CA MET A 1 30.12 46.28 -30.42
C MET A 1 29.06 45.83 -29.40
N SER A 2 29.29 44.78 -28.61
CA SER A 2 29.90 44.81 -27.24
C SER A 2 28.84 45.08 -26.15
N ARG A 3 28.71 44.41 -24.99
CA ARG A 3 29.26 43.19 -24.34
C ARG A 3 28.37 42.90 -23.09
N SER A 4 28.27 41.72 -22.44
CA SER A 4 28.38 40.30 -22.84
C SER A 4 28.21 39.35 -21.61
N LEU A 5 27.40 38.27 -21.73
CA LEU A 5 27.45 37.01 -20.92
C LEU A 5 27.02 37.09 -19.41
N LYS A 6 26.31 36.11 -18.78
CA LYS A 6 25.89 34.74 -19.15
C LYS A 6 24.46 34.36 -18.65
N ARG A 7 23.71 33.63 -19.49
CA ARG A 7 22.82 32.48 -19.16
C ARG A 7 22.81 31.57 -20.41
N ILE A 8 22.92 30.24 -20.27
CA ILE A 8 22.46 29.17 -21.22
C ILE A 8 22.95 27.78 -20.79
N CYS A 9 22.04 26.80 -20.85
CA CYS A 9 22.13 25.34 -21.14
C CYS A 9 20.90 24.70 -20.46
N LEU A 10 19.81 24.29 -21.11
CA LEU A 10 19.49 23.90 -22.50
C LEU A 10 19.92 22.48 -22.91
N ILE A 11 18.91 21.61 -23.02
CA ILE A 11 18.87 20.25 -23.58
C ILE A 11 18.64 20.34 -25.10
N PRO A 12 19.12 19.40 -25.94
CA PRO A 12 18.63 19.21 -27.30
C PRO A 12 17.68 18.01 -27.46
N LEU A 13 16.62 18.24 -28.24
CA LEU A 13 15.69 17.27 -28.86
C LEU A 13 16.02 17.22 -30.38
N VAL A 14 15.65 16.22 -31.19
CA VAL A 14 14.53 16.17 -32.18
C VAL A 14 15.01 15.19 -33.32
N ILE A 15 14.19 14.28 -33.89
CA ILE A 15 13.47 14.30 -35.21
C ILE A 15 12.81 12.88 -35.31
N VAL A 16 11.49 12.60 -35.41
CA VAL A 16 10.32 13.04 -36.25
C VAL A 16 10.30 12.30 -37.63
N LEU A 17 9.25 11.56 -38.06
CA LEU A 17 7.96 12.00 -38.68
C LEU A 17 6.84 10.89 -38.72
N ILE A 18 5.57 11.27 -38.43
CA ILE A 18 4.30 11.25 -39.24
C ILE A 18 3.91 9.98 -40.08
N GLY A 19 2.64 9.50 -40.20
CA GLY A 19 1.34 9.84 -39.55
C GLY A 19 0.07 9.33 -40.31
N PHE A 20 -1.13 9.48 -39.68
CA PHE A 20 -2.54 9.51 -40.21
C PHE A 20 -3.45 8.27 -40.48
N LEU A 21 -4.74 8.50 -40.11
CA LEU A 21 -6.05 7.96 -40.58
C LEU A 21 -6.76 6.77 -39.87
N VAL A 22 -8.11 6.83 -39.92
CA VAL A 22 -9.15 6.16 -39.10
C VAL A 22 -10.27 5.66 -40.04
N PRO A 23 -10.93 4.49 -39.81
CA PRO A 23 -12.35 4.54 -39.45
C PRO A 23 -12.90 3.43 -38.50
N ILE A 24 -13.96 3.86 -37.82
CA ILE A 24 -14.94 3.19 -36.94
C ILE A 24 -15.70 2.03 -37.63
N GLN A 25 -16.13 1.00 -36.86
CA GLN A 25 -17.45 0.39 -37.08
C GLN A 25 -18.09 -0.17 -35.79
N LEU A 26 -19.33 0.25 -35.51
CA LEU A 26 -20.27 -0.33 -34.52
C LEU A 26 -21.21 -1.32 -35.23
N PRO A 27 -21.82 -2.26 -34.49
CA PRO A 27 -23.27 -2.18 -34.24
C PRO A 27 -23.66 -2.72 -32.84
N LEU A 28 -24.87 -2.56 -32.28
CA LEU A 28 -26.03 -1.66 -32.45
C LEU A 28 -26.85 -1.76 -31.15
N SER A 29 -27.58 -0.72 -30.75
CA SER A 29 -28.53 -0.75 -29.62
C SER A 29 -29.89 -1.32 -30.06
N PRO A 30 -30.85 -1.57 -29.13
CA PRO A 30 -31.73 -0.46 -28.71
C PRO A 30 -32.10 -0.43 -27.22
N SER A 31 -32.64 0.73 -26.82
CA SER A 31 -33.04 1.11 -25.47
C SER A 31 -34.53 0.90 -25.16
N SER A 32 -34.88 0.68 -23.90
CA SER A 32 -36.09 1.23 -23.27
C SER A 32 -35.96 1.29 -21.73
N GLY A 33 -36.34 2.43 -21.14
CA GLY A 33 -36.70 2.52 -19.71
C GLY A 33 -38.23 2.34 -19.53
N PRO A 34 -38.82 2.60 -18.34
CA PRO A 34 -38.26 3.27 -17.16
C PRO A 34 -38.45 2.51 -15.82
N ASN A 35 -38.00 3.14 -14.72
CA ASN A 35 -38.19 2.75 -13.31
C ASN A 35 -39.69 2.70 -12.90
N PRO A 36 -40.14 1.88 -11.92
CA PRO A 36 -40.09 2.32 -10.51
C PRO A 36 -40.05 1.22 -9.41
N SER A 37 -40.02 1.70 -8.14
CA SER A 37 -40.40 1.04 -6.86
C SER A 37 -39.36 0.27 -6.02
N SER A 38 -38.75 1.01 -5.09
CA SER A 38 -38.54 0.70 -3.66
C SER A 38 -38.66 -0.74 -3.13
N SER A 39 -37.61 -1.24 -2.44
CA SER A 39 -37.68 -1.50 -0.97
C SER A 39 -36.39 -2.09 -0.33
N THR A 40 -35.58 -1.22 0.30
CA THR A 40 -34.76 -1.55 1.51
C THR A 40 -33.61 -2.60 1.31
N PRO A 41 -32.81 -2.97 2.33
CA PRO A 41 -31.44 -2.45 2.39
C PRO A 41 -30.34 -3.53 2.51
N VAL A 42 -29.21 -3.38 1.81
CA VAL A 42 -28.05 -4.27 2.01
C VAL A 42 -26.77 -3.49 2.30
N SER A 43 -26.25 -3.80 3.49
CA SER A 43 -24.99 -3.42 4.09
C SER A 43 -23.77 -3.40 3.16
N ARG A 44 -22.92 -2.36 3.32
CA ARG A 44 -21.46 -2.49 3.20
C ARG A 44 -20.77 -1.90 4.43
N ALA A 45 -21.05 -2.48 5.60
CA ALA A 45 -20.24 -2.29 6.80
C ALA A 45 -19.00 -3.18 6.69
N THR A 46 -17.85 -2.59 6.35
CA THR A 46 -16.55 -3.27 6.38
C THR A 46 -15.60 -2.49 7.27
N SER A 47 -15.36 -3.05 8.47
CA SER A 47 -14.19 -2.83 9.31
C SER A 47 -13.71 -1.39 9.51
N SER A 48 -14.18 -0.74 10.58
CA SER A 48 -13.34 0.14 11.39
C SER A 48 -13.11 -0.52 12.75
N THR A 49 -11.90 -1.04 12.94
CA THR A 49 -11.41 -1.47 14.25
C THR A 49 -11.50 -0.31 15.24
N ALA A 50 -12.15 -0.52 16.39
CA ALA A 50 -12.19 0.46 17.48
C ALA A 50 -10.83 0.52 18.20
N ASN A 51 -9.87 1.20 17.56
CA ASN A 51 -8.62 1.63 18.16
C ASN A 51 -8.76 3.12 18.54
N ASP A 52 -9.41 3.42 19.67
CA ASP A 52 -9.41 4.76 20.26
C ASP A 52 -8.52 4.81 21.50
N ALA A 53 -7.21 4.70 21.25
CA ALA A 53 -6.14 5.10 22.18
C ALA A 53 -4.92 5.65 21.42
N THR A 54 -5.16 6.29 20.27
CA THR A 54 -4.26 7.26 19.65
C THR A 54 -4.93 8.62 19.81
N SER A 55 -4.27 9.66 20.32
CA SER A 55 -3.16 10.29 19.61
C SER A 55 -2.51 11.41 20.44
N SER A 56 -1.41 11.93 19.88
CA SER A 56 -0.78 13.23 20.09
C SER A 56 -1.68 14.39 20.53
N GLY A 57 -1.04 15.45 21.08
CA GLY A 57 -1.59 16.79 21.33
C GLY A 57 -2.11 17.50 20.07
N SER A 58 -3.21 17.00 19.54
CA SER A 58 -3.94 17.54 18.40
C SER A 58 -5.41 17.35 18.71
N SER A 59 -6.06 18.44 19.12
CA SER A 59 -7.49 18.51 19.41
C SER A 59 -8.31 18.22 18.14
N TYR A 60 -8.55 16.95 17.87
CA TYR A 60 -9.38 16.53 16.74
C TYR A 60 -10.86 16.89 17.00
N PRO A 61 -11.67 17.07 15.95
CA PRO A 61 -13.07 17.41 16.14
C PRO A 61 -13.84 16.17 16.62
N ILE A 62 -14.34 16.20 17.85
CA ILE A 62 -15.20 15.14 18.39
C ILE A 62 -16.49 15.11 17.57
N ARG A 63 -16.91 13.93 17.08
CA ARG A 63 -18.24 13.78 16.48
C ARG A 63 -19.28 13.58 17.58
N VAL A 64 -20.33 14.40 17.60
CA VAL A 64 -21.56 14.04 18.33
C VAL A 64 -22.16 12.84 17.59
N SER A 65 -22.08 11.66 18.19
CA SER A 65 -22.27 10.40 17.45
C SER A 65 -23.70 10.26 16.92
N GLN A 66 -23.86 9.63 15.75
CA GLN A 66 -25.20 9.34 15.23
C GLN A 66 -25.93 8.25 16.03
N ALA A 67 -25.22 7.39 16.79
CA ALA A 67 -25.79 6.28 17.54
C ALA A 67 -24.86 5.67 18.63
N SER A 68 -24.77 6.28 19.82
CA SER A 68 -24.60 5.59 21.12
C SER A 68 -24.76 6.58 22.29
N PRO A 69 -25.42 6.25 23.42
CA PRO A 69 -25.75 7.21 24.49
C PRO A 69 -24.96 6.97 25.80
N GLN A 70 -23.61 7.10 25.82
CA GLN A 70 -22.83 6.66 27.00
C GLN A 70 -21.59 7.49 27.42
N SER A 71 -21.50 8.79 27.10
CA SER A 71 -20.45 9.67 27.68
C SER A 71 -20.83 11.14 27.90
N ASP A 72 -21.99 11.60 27.44
CA ASP A 72 -22.37 13.01 27.53
C ASP A 72 -22.75 13.38 28.98
N GLY A 73 -22.11 14.42 29.51
CA GLY A 73 -22.38 14.93 30.86
C GLY A 73 -23.61 15.86 30.89
N ASN A 74 -24.24 16.00 32.06
CA ASN A 74 -25.31 16.98 32.27
C ASN A 74 -24.82 18.16 33.15
N LEU A 75 -25.55 19.28 33.11
CA LEU A 75 -25.14 20.52 33.77
C LEU A 75 -25.33 20.50 35.29
N GLY A 76 -26.24 19.66 35.80
CA GLY A 76 -26.37 19.38 37.23
C GLY A 76 -25.16 18.59 37.76
N ASP A 77 -24.70 17.58 37.00
CA ASP A 77 -23.49 16.82 37.32
C ASP A 77 -22.27 17.75 37.32
N LEU A 78 -22.12 18.62 36.32
CA LEU A 78 -21.07 19.65 36.29
C LEU A 78 -21.10 20.49 37.56
N TRP A 79 -22.27 20.99 37.96
CA TRP A 79 -22.40 21.81 39.16
C TRP A 79 -22.01 21.07 40.44
N ASN A 80 -22.13 19.74 40.45
CA ASN A 80 -21.78 18.88 41.56
C ASN A 80 -20.35 18.30 41.44
N GLY A 81 -19.54 18.74 40.47
CA GLY A 81 -18.16 18.26 40.24
C GLY A 81 -18.04 16.93 39.48
N ASN A 82 -19.15 16.41 38.93
CA ASN A 82 -19.29 15.08 38.32
C ASN A 82 -19.40 15.10 36.78
N ALA A 83 -19.14 16.25 36.14
CA ALA A 83 -18.97 16.37 34.69
C ALA A 83 -17.98 17.51 34.36
N TYR A 84 -17.44 17.55 33.15
CA TYR A 84 -16.43 18.55 32.74
C TYR A 84 -16.44 18.90 31.25
N PHE A 85 -15.91 20.08 30.90
CA PHE A 85 -15.88 20.58 29.52
C PHE A 85 -14.55 20.27 28.80
N GLU A 86 -14.54 19.18 28.02
CA GLU A 86 -13.40 18.80 27.19
C GLU A 86 -13.28 19.66 25.92
N ARG A 87 -12.04 19.95 25.49
CA ARG A 87 -11.76 20.82 24.35
C ARG A 87 -11.87 20.05 23.03
N SER A 88 -12.88 20.35 22.22
CA SER A 88 -12.95 19.93 20.82
C SER A 88 -12.82 21.14 19.89
N LYS A 89 -12.39 20.89 18.66
CA LYS A 89 -12.43 21.86 17.55
C LYS A 89 -13.59 21.55 16.60
N TYR A 90 -13.80 22.41 15.60
CA TYR A 90 -14.63 22.15 14.43
C TYR A 90 -13.87 22.53 13.15
N ILE A 91 -14.33 22.05 11.98
CA ILE A 91 -13.70 22.33 10.69
C ILE A 91 -14.53 23.37 9.89
N PRO A 92 -14.02 24.59 9.65
CA PRO A 92 -14.65 25.56 8.76
C PRO A 92 -14.36 25.20 7.30
N LEU A 93 -15.42 25.17 6.49
CA LEU A 93 -15.39 24.86 5.07
C LEU A 93 -15.93 26.02 4.24
N ALA A 94 -15.40 26.22 3.04
CA ALA A 94 -15.97 27.10 2.04
C ALA A 94 -17.29 26.52 1.50
N SER A 95 -17.98 27.29 0.68
CA SER A 95 -19.22 26.90 0.00
C SER A 95 -19.05 25.70 -0.95
N ASP A 96 -17.84 25.50 -1.48
CA ASP A 96 -17.45 24.35 -2.30
C ASP A 96 -17.02 23.10 -1.50
N GLY A 97 -17.01 23.20 -0.16
CA GLY A 97 -16.59 22.12 0.74
C GLY A 97 -15.08 22.04 1.01
N THR A 98 -14.26 22.93 0.46
CA THR A 98 -12.82 22.97 0.76
C THR A 98 -12.55 23.53 2.16
N THR A 99 -11.51 23.04 2.86
CA THR A 99 -11.16 23.53 4.19
C THR A 99 -10.53 24.92 4.14
N VAL A 100 -11.12 25.87 4.87
CA VAL A 100 -10.59 27.25 4.93
C VAL A 100 -9.57 27.34 6.04
N LEU A 101 -8.29 27.16 5.69
CA LEU A 101 -7.19 27.35 6.63
C LEU A 101 -7.03 28.84 6.97
N GLY A 102 -6.85 29.12 8.25
CA GLY A 102 -6.61 30.44 8.84
C GLY A 102 -7.85 31.16 9.39
N LYS A 103 -9.07 30.66 9.14
CA LYS A 103 -10.32 31.36 9.47
C LYS A 103 -11.30 30.46 10.20
N GLY A 104 -12.13 31.03 11.06
CA GLY A 104 -13.31 30.39 11.64
C GLY A 104 -14.38 31.43 12.01
N PHE A 105 -15.36 31.05 12.80
CA PHE A 105 -16.56 31.84 13.02
C PHE A 105 -16.50 32.64 14.33
N ASP A 106 -16.31 33.95 14.21
CA ASP A 106 -16.34 34.89 15.33
C ASP A 106 -17.79 35.22 15.74
N GLU A 107 -18.02 35.47 17.02
CA GLU A 107 -19.36 35.72 17.60
C GLU A 107 -20.40 34.65 17.19
N ALA A 108 -19.99 33.38 17.25
CA ALA A 108 -20.75 32.27 16.72
C ALA A 108 -21.90 31.80 17.64
N PHE A 109 -23.09 31.61 17.06
CA PHE A 109 -24.28 31.11 17.75
C PHE A 109 -24.96 29.99 16.96
N ALA A 110 -25.19 28.84 17.62
CA ALA A 110 -25.67 27.61 16.99
C ALA A 110 -27.16 27.33 17.26
N VAL A 111 -27.87 26.87 16.23
CA VAL A 111 -29.28 26.43 16.29
C VAL A 111 -29.43 25.07 15.63
N ALA A 112 -30.03 24.12 16.34
CA ALA A 112 -30.31 22.77 15.84
C ALA A 112 -31.48 22.82 14.84
N ARG A 113 -31.33 22.16 13.69
CA ARG A 113 -32.37 22.05 12.66
C ARG A 113 -32.82 20.61 12.48
N THR A 114 -33.27 20.02 13.59
CA THR A 114 -33.83 18.67 13.66
C THR A 114 -35.11 18.49 12.84
N ASP A 115 -35.76 19.60 12.47
CA ASP A 115 -36.88 19.67 11.53
C ASP A 115 -36.45 19.45 10.06
N ILE A 116 -35.19 19.75 9.72
CA ILE A 116 -34.59 19.46 8.41
C ILE A 116 -33.93 18.07 8.41
N SER A 117 -33.11 17.79 9.42
CA SER A 117 -32.35 16.54 9.53
C SER A 117 -31.82 16.34 10.96
N PRO A 118 -31.70 15.09 11.45
CA PRO A 118 -31.13 14.77 12.77
C PRO A 118 -29.62 15.07 12.91
N THR A 119 -28.98 15.72 11.93
CA THR A 119 -27.57 16.15 11.94
C THR A 119 -27.34 17.60 11.52
N THR A 120 -28.38 18.36 11.15
CA THR A 120 -28.21 19.73 10.64
C THR A 120 -28.16 20.76 11.76
N ILE A 121 -27.18 21.64 11.71
CA ILE A 121 -26.99 22.77 12.63
C ILE A 121 -26.73 24.03 11.78
N TYR A 122 -27.44 25.11 12.09
CA TYR A 122 -27.16 26.43 11.55
C TYR A 122 -26.30 27.20 12.54
N LEU A 123 -25.22 27.81 12.07
CA LEU A 123 -24.28 28.60 12.85
C LEU A 123 -24.26 30.03 12.31
N TYR A 124 -24.83 30.96 13.06
CA TYR A 124 -24.78 32.39 12.75
C TYR A 124 -23.49 32.97 13.30
N TYR A 125 -22.84 33.88 12.57
CA TYR A 125 -21.52 34.40 12.93
C TYR A 125 -21.27 35.79 12.35
N ARG A 126 -20.29 36.52 12.89
CA ARG A 126 -19.89 37.84 12.40
C ARG A 126 -18.92 37.76 11.21
N THR A 127 -19.21 38.47 10.12
CA THR A 127 -18.45 38.37 8.85
C THR A 127 -17.12 39.13 8.80
N SER A 128 -16.82 40.00 9.78
CA SER A 128 -15.83 41.08 9.63
C SER A 128 -14.49 40.86 10.35
N TYR A 129 -13.59 40.08 9.75
CA TYR A 129 -12.13 40.31 9.92
C TYR A 129 -11.33 39.89 8.67
N ASP A 130 -11.70 38.76 8.03
CA ASP A 130 -10.94 38.17 6.91
C ASP A 130 -11.65 38.17 5.55
N PHE A 131 -12.79 38.85 5.41
CA PHE A 131 -13.54 38.94 4.14
C PHE A 131 -13.79 40.42 3.81
N PRO A 132 -13.00 41.02 2.90
CA PRO A 132 -12.99 42.47 2.70
C PRO A 132 -14.11 42.93 1.76
N THR A 133 -15.26 43.30 2.33
CA THR A 133 -16.21 44.23 1.72
C THR A 133 -16.41 45.41 2.66
N ASP A 134 -15.73 46.52 2.35
CA ASP A 134 -15.79 47.83 2.99
C ASP A 134 -15.44 47.90 4.49
N GLY A 135 -14.25 48.44 4.78
CA GLY A 135 -13.66 48.46 6.12
C GLY A 135 -14.56 49.07 7.22
N ASN A 136 -14.49 48.46 8.42
CA ASN A 136 -15.19 48.81 9.65
C ASN A 136 -16.71 48.53 9.73
N ARG A 137 -17.31 47.83 8.76
CA ARG A 137 -18.68 47.27 8.88
C ARG A 137 -18.66 45.85 9.45
N GLY A 138 -19.65 45.49 10.27
CA GLY A 138 -19.85 44.15 10.80
C GLY A 138 -21.26 43.66 10.51
N GLU A 139 -21.40 42.45 9.98
CA GLU A 139 -22.67 41.85 9.53
C GLU A 139 -22.78 40.39 9.98
N ILE A 140 -23.99 39.80 9.91
CA ILE A 140 -24.22 38.40 10.29
C ILE A 140 -24.26 37.50 9.05
N GLY A 141 -23.34 36.53 9.01
CA GLY A 141 -23.31 35.42 8.07
C GLY A 141 -23.96 34.15 8.62
N LEU A 142 -24.02 33.11 7.78
CA LEU A 142 -24.53 31.78 8.14
C LEU A 142 -23.56 30.71 7.63
N ALA A 143 -23.26 29.73 8.47
CA ALA A 143 -22.63 28.47 8.09
C ALA A 143 -23.55 27.31 8.46
N ILE A 144 -23.50 26.22 7.69
CA ILE A 144 -24.36 25.05 7.87
C ILE A 144 -23.49 23.82 8.08
N SER A 145 -23.69 23.14 9.20
CA SER A 145 -23.23 21.76 9.40
C SER A 145 -24.35 20.79 9.04
N ASN A 146 -23.99 19.65 8.45
CA ASN A 146 -24.88 18.51 8.23
C ASN A 146 -24.34 17.22 8.88
N ASP A 147 -23.32 17.32 9.72
CA ASP A 147 -22.58 16.20 10.32
C ASP A 147 -22.56 16.25 11.87
N GLY A 148 -23.50 16.98 12.48
CA GLY A 148 -23.57 17.14 13.93
C GLY A 148 -22.57 18.16 14.50
N GLY A 149 -22.12 19.12 13.68
CA GLY A 149 -21.25 20.20 14.10
C GLY A 149 -19.76 19.85 14.08
N TYR A 150 -19.36 18.80 13.36
CA TYR A 150 -17.96 18.43 13.14
C TYR A 150 -17.34 19.35 12.06
N SER A 151 -18.09 19.65 11.00
CA SER A 151 -17.72 20.63 9.98
C SER A 151 -18.87 21.57 9.61
N PHE A 152 -18.54 22.78 9.18
CA PHE A 152 -19.48 23.86 8.89
C PHE A 152 -19.13 24.55 7.57
N SER A 153 -20.00 24.43 6.57
CA SER A 153 -19.84 25.08 5.26
C SER A 153 -20.46 26.48 5.25
N ILE A 154 -19.67 27.47 4.81
CA ILE A 154 -20.13 28.85 4.61
C ILE A 154 -21.29 28.87 3.59
N TYR A 155 -22.40 29.51 3.97
CA TYR A 155 -23.57 29.69 3.11
C TYR A 155 -23.37 30.87 2.14
N GLN A 156 -23.84 30.72 0.89
CA GLN A 156 -23.82 31.75 -0.17
C GLN A 156 -22.49 32.54 -0.29
N ASP A 157 -21.37 31.83 -0.31
CA ASP A 157 -20.01 32.41 -0.49
C ASP A 157 -19.64 33.48 0.55
N GLY A 158 -20.27 33.46 1.73
CA GLY A 158 -20.01 34.39 2.83
C GLY A 158 -20.85 35.67 2.78
N LYS A 159 -21.83 35.77 1.89
CA LYS A 159 -22.78 36.88 1.88
C LYS A 159 -23.56 36.95 3.21
N PRO A 160 -23.76 38.14 3.78
CA PRO A 160 -24.49 38.30 5.03
C PRO A 160 -25.96 37.88 4.85
N VAL A 161 -26.47 37.13 5.82
CA VAL A 161 -27.91 36.82 5.95
C VAL A 161 -28.67 37.93 6.69
N VAL A 162 -27.97 38.74 7.50
CA VAL A 162 -28.46 40.04 8.00
C VAL A 162 -27.39 41.11 7.74
N PRO A 163 -27.55 41.96 6.71
CA PRO A 163 -26.61 43.05 6.40
C PRO A 163 -26.87 44.30 7.26
N VAL A 164 -25.90 45.22 7.31
CA VAL A 164 -26.10 46.55 7.90
C VAL A 164 -27.17 47.35 7.14
N SER A 165 -27.86 48.26 7.81
CA SER A 165 -28.82 49.13 7.14
C SER A 165 -28.12 50.20 6.28
N THR A 166 -28.79 50.64 5.21
CA THR A 166 -28.20 51.54 4.20
C THR A 166 -28.40 53.03 4.51
N GLY A 167 -29.29 53.40 5.43
CA GLY A 167 -29.49 54.79 5.85
C GLY A 167 -28.43 55.24 6.85
N ASN A 168 -27.82 56.40 6.60
CA ASN A 168 -26.75 56.99 7.42
C ASN A 168 -27.06 57.10 8.93
N CYS A 169 -28.34 57.19 9.29
CA CYS A 169 -28.79 57.35 10.68
C CYS A 169 -29.67 56.19 11.15
N ASP A 170 -29.71 55.08 10.40
CA ASP A 170 -30.29 53.83 10.88
C ASP A 170 -29.40 53.29 12.02
N SER A 171 -30.03 52.73 13.06
CA SER A 171 -29.38 52.38 14.33
C SER A 171 -28.44 51.17 14.26
N ASP A 172 -28.36 50.50 13.10
CA ASP A 172 -27.48 49.37 12.80
C ASP A 172 -26.79 49.53 11.42
N SER A 173 -26.50 50.78 11.03
CA SER A 173 -25.83 51.13 9.76
C SER A 173 -24.32 50.85 9.72
N ARG A 174 -23.71 50.42 10.83
CA ARG A 174 -22.29 50.06 10.94
C ARG A 174 -22.05 48.66 11.48
N TRP A 175 -22.76 48.30 12.54
CA TRP A 175 -22.68 46.97 13.14
C TRP A 175 -24.05 46.32 13.13
N VAL A 176 -24.05 45.05 12.74
CA VAL A 176 -25.07 44.02 12.89
C VAL A 176 -24.29 42.78 13.31
N ILE A 177 -24.10 42.59 14.61
CA ILE A 177 -23.14 41.63 15.19
C ILE A 177 -23.75 40.90 16.40
N SER A 178 -23.03 39.95 16.99
CA SER A 178 -23.43 39.15 18.16
C SER A 178 -24.84 38.54 18.00
N PRO A 179 -25.05 37.66 17.00
CA PRO A 179 -26.34 37.03 16.76
C PRO A 179 -26.73 36.09 17.90
N SER A 180 -28.01 36.09 18.26
CA SER A 180 -28.63 34.98 19.00
C SER A 180 -30.02 34.71 18.46
N VAL A 181 -30.38 33.42 18.34
CA VAL A 181 -31.56 32.98 17.60
C VAL A 181 -32.38 31.95 18.39
N VAL A 182 -33.69 32.16 18.43
CA VAL A 182 -34.66 31.18 18.94
C VAL A 182 -35.75 30.91 17.89
N GLN A 183 -36.17 29.65 17.78
CA GLN A 183 -37.34 29.26 16.99
C GLN A 183 -38.56 29.13 17.91
N VAL A 184 -39.67 29.79 17.57
CA VAL A 184 -40.94 29.69 18.29
C VAL A 184 -42.05 29.40 17.26
N GLY A 185 -42.58 28.18 17.30
CA GLY A 185 -43.46 27.67 16.25
C GLY A 185 -42.76 27.64 14.89
N SER A 186 -43.39 28.24 13.88
CA SER A 186 -42.85 28.36 12.52
C SER A 186 -41.93 29.56 12.30
N THR A 187 -41.66 30.39 13.32
CA THR A 187 -40.94 31.65 13.16
C THR A 187 -39.63 31.63 13.94
N PHE A 188 -38.54 31.99 13.28
CA PHE A 188 -37.25 32.26 13.89
C PHE A 188 -37.18 33.74 14.28
N TYR A 189 -36.67 34.02 15.48
CA TYR A 189 -36.42 35.35 16.01
C TYR A 189 -34.93 35.47 16.29
N MET A 190 -34.29 36.51 15.76
CA MET A 190 -32.89 36.84 16.00
C MET A 190 -32.81 38.16 16.75
N VAL A 191 -32.06 38.17 17.85
CA VAL A 191 -31.53 39.41 18.42
C VAL A 191 -30.09 39.59 17.98
N TYR A 192 -29.68 40.85 17.82
CA TYR A 192 -28.32 41.21 17.44
C TYR A 192 -27.95 42.58 18.03
N GLU A 193 -26.66 42.80 18.28
CA GLU A 193 -26.13 44.12 18.61
C GLU A 193 -26.04 44.95 17.33
N GLY A 194 -26.65 46.14 17.35
CA GLY A 194 -26.62 47.07 16.23
C GLY A 194 -26.15 48.45 16.64
N ALA A 195 -25.27 49.05 15.82
CA ALA A 195 -24.77 50.41 16.01
C ALA A 195 -24.73 51.21 14.70
N SER A 196 -24.87 52.53 14.82
CA SER A 196 -24.82 53.47 13.70
C SER A 196 -23.40 53.74 13.19
N ALA A 197 -23.28 54.13 11.91
CA ALA A 197 -22.05 54.68 11.33
C ALA A 197 -21.56 55.97 12.02
N GLY A 198 -22.45 56.63 12.78
CA GLY A 198 -22.07 57.73 13.66
C GLY A 198 -21.95 59.08 12.95
N TYR A 199 -22.83 59.32 11.98
CA TYR A 199 -22.98 60.62 11.35
C TYR A 199 -23.40 61.69 12.38
N PRO A 200 -22.96 62.96 12.22
CA PRO A 200 -23.25 64.03 13.16
C PRO A 200 -24.75 64.15 13.47
N GLY A 201 -25.10 64.04 14.76
CA GLY A 201 -26.48 64.11 15.25
C GLY A 201 -27.23 62.77 15.34
N CYS A 202 -26.66 61.64 14.89
CA CYS A 202 -27.39 60.37 14.79
C CYS A 202 -27.10 59.32 15.88
N GLY A 203 -26.15 59.58 16.78
CA GLY A 203 -25.86 58.76 17.96
C GLY A 203 -25.11 57.46 17.66
N ASN A 204 -24.05 57.18 18.42
CA ASN A 204 -23.07 56.14 18.06
C ASN A 204 -23.14 54.89 18.96
N HIS A 205 -24.13 54.79 19.85
CA HIS A 205 -24.20 53.74 20.87
C HIS A 205 -24.90 52.48 20.34
N SER A 206 -24.38 51.32 20.72
CA SER A 206 -25.00 50.02 20.42
C SER A 206 -26.34 49.85 21.13
N LYS A 207 -27.24 49.08 20.49
CA LYS A 207 -28.56 48.68 20.99
C LYS A 207 -28.87 47.25 20.56
N VAL A 208 -29.76 46.57 21.30
CA VAL A 208 -30.30 45.27 20.90
C VAL A 208 -31.41 45.46 19.88
N HIS A 209 -31.27 44.83 18.72
CA HIS A 209 -32.23 44.87 17.63
C HIS A 209 -32.89 43.51 17.41
N LEU A 210 -34.03 43.50 16.70
CA LEU A 210 -34.79 42.29 16.37
C LEU A 210 -34.91 42.08 14.85
N ALA A 211 -34.70 40.85 14.39
CA ALA A 211 -35.06 40.36 13.07
C ALA A 211 -35.87 39.05 13.17
N THR A 212 -36.65 38.75 12.13
CA THR A 212 -37.46 37.52 12.02
C THR A 212 -37.19 36.79 10.71
N SER A 213 -37.35 35.47 10.71
CA SER A 213 -37.20 34.62 9.52
C SER A 213 -38.19 33.46 9.54
N PRO A 214 -38.75 33.04 8.38
CA PRO A 214 -39.57 31.83 8.28
C PRO A 214 -38.75 30.54 8.16
N ASP A 215 -37.47 30.63 7.76
CA ASP A 215 -36.64 29.45 7.41
C ASP A 215 -35.24 29.44 8.06
N GLY A 216 -34.89 30.50 8.80
CA GLY A 216 -33.59 30.72 9.41
C GLY A 216 -32.50 31.19 8.44
N LYS A 217 -32.79 31.36 7.15
CA LYS A 217 -31.83 31.78 6.11
C LYS A 217 -32.13 33.17 5.58
N VAL A 218 -33.41 33.47 5.33
CA VAL A 218 -33.87 34.77 4.81
C VAL A 218 -34.44 35.57 5.97
N TRP A 219 -33.76 36.65 6.35
CA TRP A 219 -34.12 37.47 7.51
C TRP A 219 -34.69 38.83 7.10
N THR A 220 -35.69 39.27 7.86
CA THR A 220 -36.32 40.59 7.75
C THR A 220 -36.18 41.31 9.09
N LYS A 221 -35.65 42.54 9.10
CA LYS A 221 -35.56 43.34 10.34
C LYS A 221 -36.98 43.73 10.80
N ALA A 222 -37.23 43.67 12.10
CA ALA A 222 -38.59 43.63 12.63
C ALA A 222 -39.31 44.99 12.74
N GLY A 223 -38.69 46.07 12.29
CA GLY A 223 -39.24 47.42 12.27
C GLY A 223 -40.07 47.72 11.03
N ASP A 224 -40.69 48.90 11.01
CA ASP A 224 -41.56 49.32 9.91
C ASP A 224 -40.81 49.32 8.57
N GLN A 225 -41.46 48.79 7.54
CA GLN A 225 -40.90 48.65 6.18
C GLN A 225 -39.59 47.84 6.12
N GLY A 226 -39.33 46.96 7.09
CA GLY A 226 -38.10 46.15 7.14
C GLY A 226 -36.88 46.90 7.66
N LYS A 227 -37.08 48.01 8.39
CA LYS A 227 -36.02 48.73 9.09
C LYS A 227 -35.62 48.05 10.40
N ALA A 228 -34.46 48.43 10.92
CA ALA A 228 -33.98 48.00 12.22
C ALA A 228 -34.92 48.46 13.34
N LEU A 229 -35.36 47.53 14.19
CA LEU A 229 -36.12 47.81 15.41
C LEU A 229 -35.23 47.57 16.61
N ALA A 230 -34.81 48.63 17.30
CA ALA A 230 -34.17 48.52 18.60
C ALA A 230 -35.23 48.15 19.65
N ILE A 231 -35.12 46.97 20.25
CA ILE A 231 -36.04 46.45 21.27
C ILE A 231 -35.53 46.66 22.70
N ILE A 232 -34.22 46.81 22.87
CA ILE A 232 -33.58 47.27 24.11
C ILE A 232 -32.57 48.34 23.72
N GLY A 233 -32.61 49.47 24.41
CA GLY A 233 -31.70 50.57 24.18
C GLY A 233 -31.42 51.32 25.48
N TYR A 234 -30.30 52.02 25.44
CA TYR A 234 -29.73 52.89 26.45
C TYR A 234 -30.76 53.75 27.23
N ASP A 235 -30.70 53.71 28.57
CA ASP A 235 -31.32 54.69 29.48
C ASP A 235 -30.25 55.68 30.01
N HIS A 236 -30.44 56.98 29.76
CA HIS A 236 -29.50 58.04 30.20
C HIS A 236 -29.50 58.30 31.70
N LEU A 237 -30.32 57.60 32.48
CA LEU A 237 -30.41 57.75 33.93
C LEU A 237 -29.60 56.71 34.72
N GLN A 238 -29.05 55.67 34.06
CA GLN A 238 -28.39 54.55 34.74
C GLN A 238 -26.92 54.41 34.35
N SER A 239 -26.03 54.36 35.34
CA SER A 239 -24.56 54.41 35.13
C SER A 239 -23.94 53.12 34.57
N TRP A 240 -24.67 52.01 34.56
CA TRP A 240 -24.13 50.69 34.21
C TRP A 240 -24.32 50.31 32.74
N GLU A 241 -25.25 50.94 32.02
CA GLU A 241 -25.47 50.77 30.57
C GLU A 241 -25.20 52.06 29.76
N ASN A 242 -24.41 52.98 30.33
CA ASN A 242 -24.21 54.34 29.82
C ASN A 242 -23.13 54.52 28.72
N ILE A 243 -22.69 53.45 28.07
CA ILE A 243 -21.84 53.52 26.85
C ILE A 243 -22.38 52.60 25.76
N ASN A 244 -22.55 51.31 26.07
CA ASN A 244 -22.94 50.28 25.11
C ASN A 244 -23.98 49.35 25.76
N VAL A 245 -25.00 48.99 24.97
CA VAL A 245 -25.93 47.89 25.25
C VAL A 245 -25.78 46.86 24.13
N GLY A 246 -25.36 45.64 24.47
CA GLY A 246 -24.80 44.72 23.49
C GLY A 246 -24.77 43.23 23.86
N THR A 247 -24.08 42.45 23.03
CA THR A 247 -23.97 40.96 23.07
C THR A 247 -25.26 40.24 23.51
N PRO A 248 -26.38 40.40 22.79
CA PRO A 248 -27.68 39.92 23.25
C PRO A 248 -27.88 38.42 23.03
N PHE A 249 -28.59 37.78 23.95
CA PHE A 249 -29.10 36.42 23.82
C PHE A 249 -30.61 36.39 23.94
N ILE A 250 -31.30 35.63 23.07
CA ILE A 250 -32.75 35.42 23.14
C ILE A 250 -33.08 33.95 23.42
N GLY A 251 -33.90 33.73 24.45
CA GLY A 251 -34.50 32.44 24.76
C GLY A 251 -36.02 32.54 24.81
N TYR A 252 -36.71 31.42 24.56
CA TYR A 252 -38.15 31.31 24.75
C TYR A 252 -38.43 30.26 25.83
N PHE A 253 -38.77 30.73 27.03
CA PHE A 253 -38.90 29.94 28.25
C PHE A 253 -40.21 30.30 28.94
N ASN A 254 -40.88 29.37 29.60
CA ASN A 254 -42.11 29.64 30.37
C ASN A 254 -43.17 30.48 29.61
N SER A 255 -43.31 30.23 28.30
CA SER A 255 -44.17 30.96 27.35
C SER A 255 -43.87 32.47 27.15
N LYS A 256 -42.70 32.95 27.58
CA LYS A 256 -42.18 34.30 27.35
C LYS A 256 -40.87 34.26 26.55
N PHE A 257 -40.61 35.33 25.80
CA PHE A 257 -39.27 35.67 25.35
C PHE A 257 -38.49 36.28 26.51
N TYR A 258 -37.24 35.85 26.67
CA TYR A 258 -36.25 36.43 27.57
C TYR A 258 -35.07 36.91 26.72
N VAL A 259 -34.71 38.18 26.88
CA VAL A 259 -33.53 38.76 26.24
C VAL A 259 -32.52 39.12 27.34
N PHE A 260 -31.39 38.43 27.31
CA PHE A 260 -30.23 38.70 28.16
C PHE A 260 -29.29 39.61 27.37
N TYR A 261 -28.71 40.62 28.00
CA TYR A 261 -27.85 41.59 27.32
C TYR A 261 -26.78 42.11 28.29
N HIS A 262 -25.66 42.61 27.77
CA HIS A 262 -24.71 43.34 28.60
C HIS A 262 -24.99 44.85 28.56
N GLY A 263 -24.83 45.52 29.70
CA GLY A 263 -24.67 46.96 29.79
C GLY A 263 -23.23 47.28 30.15
N PHE A 264 -22.58 48.12 29.34
CA PHE A 264 -21.23 48.64 29.59
C PHE A 264 -21.32 50.12 29.95
N GLY A 265 -20.62 50.53 31.01
CA GLY A 265 -20.66 51.90 31.50
C GLY A 265 -19.50 52.34 32.38
N ILE A 266 -19.45 53.65 32.66
CA ILE A 266 -18.48 54.30 33.56
C ILE A 266 -19.10 54.53 34.92
N TYR A 267 -18.40 54.09 35.96
CA TYR A 267 -18.81 54.18 37.36
C TYR A 267 -18.18 55.42 38.03
N ALA A 268 -18.64 55.76 39.23
CA ALA A 268 -18.21 56.98 39.93
C ALA A 268 -16.70 57.01 40.29
N ASP A 269 -16.03 55.85 40.25
CA ASP A 269 -14.57 55.67 40.40
C ASP A 269 -13.80 55.79 39.07
N SER A 270 -14.47 56.24 38.00
CA SER A 270 -13.96 56.34 36.63
C SER A 270 -13.50 55.00 36.02
N GLN A 271 -13.90 53.86 36.60
CA GLN A 271 -13.61 52.54 36.02
C GLN A 271 -14.72 52.13 35.05
N PHE A 272 -14.33 51.56 33.92
CA PHE A 272 -15.23 50.89 32.98
C PHE A 272 -15.62 49.52 33.53
N ARG A 273 -16.91 49.15 33.47
CA ARG A 273 -17.38 47.80 33.83
C ARG A 273 -18.53 47.36 32.93
N SER A 274 -18.60 46.06 32.65
CA SER A 274 -19.72 45.41 31.95
C SER A 274 -20.50 44.51 32.91
N LYS A 275 -21.84 44.53 32.84
CA LYS A 275 -22.73 43.70 33.66
C LYS A 275 -23.83 43.08 32.81
N ILE A 276 -24.34 41.91 33.21
CA ILE A 276 -25.43 41.23 32.50
C ILE A 276 -26.78 41.65 33.10
N ALA A 277 -27.69 42.04 32.23
CA ALA A 277 -29.06 42.43 32.50
C ALA A 277 -30.06 41.57 31.70
N MET A 278 -31.34 41.70 32.03
CA MET A 278 -32.41 40.89 31.45
C MET A 278 -33.68 41.69 31.17
N ALA A 279 -34.36 41.32 30.09
CA ALA A 279 -35.71 41.75 29.73
C ALA A 279 -36.60 40.54 29.42
N SER A 280 -37.91 40.62 29.66
CA SER A 280 -38.85 39.54 29.28
C SER A 280 -40.22 40.06 28.82
N GLY A 281 -40.90 39.32 27.94
CA GLY A 281 -42.26 39.63 27.51
C GLY A 281 -42.87 38.50 26.67
N THR A 282 -44.19 38.54 26.44
CA THR A 282 -44.86 37.58 25.54
C THR A 282 -44.69 37.92 24.05
N ASP A 283 -44.32 39.17 23.74
CA ASP A 283 -43.97 39.66 22.41
C ASP A 283 -42.51 40.17 22.46
N PRO A 284 -41.59 39.69 21.59
CA PRO A 284 -40.20 40.15 21.60
C PRO A 284 -40.04 41.62 21.15
N LYS A 285 -41.09 42.26 20.64
CA LYS A 285 -41.14 43.71 20.38
C LYS A 285 -41.52 44.54 21.62
N GLN A 286 -42.03 43.92 22.68
CA GLN A 286 -42.52 44.61 23.90
C GLN A 286 -42.05 43.87 25.16
N LEU A 287 -40.87 44.23 25.66
CA LEU A 287 -40.21 43.58 26.79
C LEU A 287 -40.25 44.48 28.04
N THR A 288 -40.41 43.86 29.20
CA THR A 288 -40.22 44.49 30.52
C THR A 288 -38.77 44.30 30.96
N LEU A 289 -38.09 45.39 31.35
CA LEU A 289 -36.70 45.38 31.83
C LEU A 289 -36.64 45.00 33.32
N TYR A 290 -35.70 44.14 33.70
CA TYR A 290 -35.43 43.74 35.09
C TYR A 290 -34.16 44.38 35.67
N GLY A 291 -33.36 45.06 34.84
CA GLY A 291 -32.05 45.61 35.21
C GLY A 291 -30.97 44.52 35.33
N VAL A 292 -29.91 44.82 36.09
CA VAL A 292 -28.77 43.92 36.31
C VAL A 292 -29.20 42.67 37.06
N ILE A 293 -28.91 41.50 36.46
CA ILE A 293 -29.17 40.17 37.04
C ILE A 293 -27.90 39.41 37.40
N MET A 294 -26.73 39.87 36.95
CA MET A 294 -25.43 39.34 37.32
C MET A 294 -24.39 40.45 37.34
N ASP A 295 -23.88 40.74 38.54
CA ASP A 295 -22.81 41.71 38.77
C ASP A 295 -21.43 41.10 38.47
N ILE A 296 -20.40 41.94 38.35
CA ILE A 296 -18.99 41.54 38.22
C ILE A 296 -18.47 40.75 39.43
N GLY A 297 -17.31 40.12 39.29
CA GLY A 297 -16.58 39.47 40.37
C GLY A 297 -16.21 40.44 41.52
N ARG A 298 -16.03 39.91 42.73
CA ARG A 298 -15.62 40.71 43.90
C ARG A 298 -14.10 40.67 44.10
N GLY A 299 -13.49 41.86 44.12
CA GLY A 299 -12.05 42.04 44.31
C GLY A 299 -11.29 42.07 42.99
N ASP A 300 -10.21 42.87 42.95
CA ASP A 300 -9.47 43.19 41.72
C ASP A 300 -8.81 41.98 41.03
N LEU A 301 -8.75 40.83 41.71
CA LEU A 301 -8.18 39.58 41.21
C LEU A 301 -9.22 38.56 40.72
N SER A 302 -10.53 38.82 40.86
CA SER A 302 -11.56 37.92 40.30
C SER A 302 -11.39 37.84 38.78
N TRP A 303 -11.50 36.65 38.19
CA TRP A 303 -11.32 36.47 36.74
C TRP A 303 -12.29 37.32 35.89
N ASP A 304 -13.45 37.64 36.48
CA ASP A 304 -14.54 38.48 35.96
C ASP A 304 -14.69 39.81 36.72
N ALA A 305 -13.61 40.34 37.29
CA ALA A 305 -13.63 41.53 38.16
C ALA A 305 -14.14 42.82 37.49
N ARG A 306 -14.19 42.88 36.14
CA ARG A 306 -14.59 44.11 35.43
C ARG A 306 -15.55 43.90 34.27
N VAL A 307 -15.56 42.72 33.66
CA VAL A 307 -16.42 42.40 32.52
C VAL A 307 -17.27 41.19 32.87
N ASN A 308 -18.58 41.30 32.67
CA ASN A 308 -19.51 40.20 32.47
C ASN A 308 -20.37 40.50 31.23
N SER A 309 -20.31 39.63 30.22
CA SER A 309 -20.93 39.84 28.90
C SER A 309 -21.25 38.51 28.21
N HIS A 310 -21.78 38.58 26.98
CA HIS A 310 -22.00 37.44 26.09
C HIS A 310 -22.75 36.26 26.75
N ALA A 311 -23.76 36.58 27.56
CA ALA A 311 -24.60 35.61 28.24
C ALA A 311 -25.28 34.68 27.25
N SER A 312 -25.30 33.37 27.50
CA SER A 312 -26.05 32.40 26.70
C SER A 312 -26.68 31.35 27.60
N VAL A 313 -28.01 31.16 27.49
CA VAL A 313 -28.81 30.45 28.51
C VAL A 313 -29.46 29.18 27.95
N ILE A 314 -29.45 28.11 28.74
CA ILE A 314 -30.11 26.84 28.41
C ILE A 314 -30.85 26.26 29.62
N ASN A 315 -31.89 25.47 29.36
CA ASN A 315 -32.55 24.66 30.38
C ASN A 315 -31.70 23.41 30.65
N GLY A 316 -31.30 23.16 31.89
CA GLY A 316 -30.51 21.99 32.27
C GLY A 316 -31.30 20.68 32.32
N GLY A 317 -32.64 20.75 32.36
CA GLY A 317 -33.52 19.57 32.53
C GLY A 317 -33.60 19.04 33.96
N ASP A 318 -32.76 19.56 34.86
CA ASP A 318 -32.61 19.23 36.29
C ASP A 318 -33.40 20.17 37.22
N GLY A 319 -34.25 21.04 36.65
CA GLY A 319 -34.96 22.09 37.38
C GLY A 319 -34.21 23.43 37.46
N TYR A 320 -33.07 23.58 36.80
CA TYR A 320 -32.32 24.83 36.72
C TYR A 320 -32.17 25.34 35.28
N TYR A 321 -32.08 26.66 35.12
CA TYR A 321 -31.48 27.26 33.93
C TYR A 321 -30.00 27.53 34.20
N TYR A 322 -29.17 27.30 33.19
CA TYR A 322 -27.73 27.56 33.22
C TYR A 322 -27.38 28.64 32.21
N MET A 323 -26.51 29.56 32.59
CA MET A 323 -25.97 30.63 31.77
C MET A 323 -24.46 30.44 31.66
N VAL A 324 -23.93 30.29 30.44
CA VAL A 324 -22.52 30.58 30.20
C VAL A 324 -22.36 32.08 29.96
N PHE A 325 -21.26 32.65 30.45
CA PHE A 325 -20.97 34.07 30.29
C PHE A 325 -19.47 34.30 30.12
N GLU A 326 -19.16 35.35 29.37
CA GLU A 326 -17.81 35.87 29.18
C GLU A 326 -17.43 36.75 30.37
N GLY A 327 -16.16 36.71 30.77
CA GLY A 327 -15.62 37.58 31.81
C GLY A 327 -14.14 37.91 31.65
N SER A 328 -13.73 39.03 32.26
CA SER A 328 -12.37 39.56 32.18
C SER A 328 -12.00 40.45 33.39
N GLN A 329 -10.69 40.47 33.68
CA GLN A 329 -10.05 41.29 34.72
C GLN A 329 -9.79 42.74 34.27
N ASP A 330 -9.70 43.00 32.96
CA ASP A 330 -9.51 44.35 32.42
C ASP A 330 -10.26 44.53 31.07
N PRO A 331 -11.24 45.46 30.96
CA PRO A 331 -11.87 45.80 29.68
C PRO A 331 -10.88 46.46 28.70
N GLY A 332 -9.69 46.86 29.16
CA GLY A 332 -8.58 47.30 28.35
C GLY A 332 -8.75 48.70 27.74
N TYR A 333 -9.54 49.54 28.41
CA TYR A 333 -9.70 50.96 28.10
C TYR A 333 -9.16 51.82 29.25
N SER A 334 -8.01 52.47 29.03
CA SER A 334 -7.59 53.58 29.89
C SER A 334 -8.32 54.87 29.50
N VAL A 335 -8.75 55.64 30.50
CA VAL A 335 -9.25 57.02 30.32
C VAL A 335 -8.19 57.98 29.76
N THR A 336 -6.91 57.59 29.70
CA THR A 336 -5.80 58.46 29.28
C THR A 336 -5.23 58.18 27.87
N ASP A 337 -5.51 57.02 27.26
CA ASP A 337 -5.10 56.72 25.87
C ASP A 337 -6.09 55.74 25.21
N PRO A 338 -7.18 56.24 24.61
CA PRO A 338 -8.17 55.41 23.92
C PRO A 338 -7.77 55.03 22.48
N VAL A 339 -6.55 55.34 22.03
CA VAL A 339 -6.12 55.13 20.63
C VAL A 339 -5.10 54.00 20.51
N ASN A 340 -4.24 53.80 21.51
CA ASN A 340 -3.17 52.78 21.46
C ASN A 340 -3.42 51.53 22.31
N ASP A 341 -4.29 51.60 23.33
CA ASP A 341 -4.59 50.44 24.19
C ASP A 341 -5.61 49.53 23.46
N ARG A 342 -5.13 48.43 22.90
CA ARG A 342 -6.00 47.38 22.35
C ARG A 342 -6.46 46.48 23.50
N PRO A 343 -7.77 46.20 23.67
CA PRO A 343 -8.30 45.45 24.83
C PRO A 343 -7.60 44.12 25.13
N CYS A 344 -7.07 43.49 24.08
CA CYS A 344 -6.40 42.20 24.14
C CYS A 344 -5.02 42.19 24.79
N LYS A 345 -4.44 43.30 25.29
CA LYS A 345 -3.10 43.31 25.92
C LYS A 345 -3.07 43.10 27.43
N LYS A 346 -4.22 43.15 28.11
CA LYS A 346 -4.32 43.12 29.59
C LYS A 346 -5.43 42.24 30.16
N GLY A 347 -6.48 41.96 29.39
CA GLY A 347 -7.78 41.55 29.94
C GLY A 347 -7.90 40.17 30.61
N ASN A 348 -6.97 39.25 30.39
CA ASN A 348 -7.07 37.84 30.84
C ASN A 348 -8.49 37.27 30.60
N TRP A 349 -8.92 37.26 29.33
CA TRP A 349 -10.29 36.92 28.93
C TRP A 349 -10.63 35.44 29.12
N GLY A 350 -11.87 35.14 29.51
CA GLY A 350 -12.33 33.78 29.77
C GLY A 350 -13.85 33.64 29.78
N TRP A 351 -14.33 32.46 30.17
CA TRP A 351 -15.75 32.20 30.39
C TRP A 351 -16.02 31.32 31.61
N GLY A 352 -17.22 31.50 32.16
CA GLY A 352 -17.73 30.78 33.32
C GLY A 352 -19.18 30.38 33.13
N ILE A 353 -19.72 29.70 34.14
CA ILE A 353 -21.12 29.26 34.18
C ILE A 353 -21.82 29.70 35.48
N ALA A 354 -23.10 30.00 35.36
CA ALA A 354 -24.00 30.36 36.46
C ALA A 354 -25.31 29.58 36.34
N ARG A 355 -26.08 29.46 37.43
CA ARG A 355 -27.42 28.85 37.40
C ARG A 355 -28.45 29.60 38.24
N ILE A 356 -29.73 29.39 37.90
CA ILE A 356 -30.88 29.87 38.66
C ILE A 356 -31.97 28.78 38.67
N PRO A 357 -32.75 28.59 39.77
CA PRO A 357 -33.90 27.68 39.75
C PRO A 357 -34.90 28.07 38.66
N SER A 358 -35.49 27.09 37.98
CA SER A 358 -36.40 27.33 36.84
C SER A 358 -37.66 28.11 37.21
N SER A 359 -38.10 28.01 38.48
CA SER A 359 -39.19 28.78 39.07
C SER A 359 -38.82 30.22 39.44
N GLN A 360 -37.54 30.61 39.32
CA GLN A 360 -37.00 31.91 39.77
C GLN A 360 -36.39 32.73 38.63
N LEU A 361 -36.59 32.34 37.37
CA LEU A 361 -36.02 33.05 36.21
C LEU A 361 -36.39 34.54 36.17
N ASP A 362 -37.58 34.91 36.66
CA ASP A 362 -38.06 36.30 36.77
C ASP A 362 -37.49 37.08 37.99
N THR A 363 -36.62 36.50 38.83
CA THR A 363 -36.20 37.09 40.12
C THR A 363 -34.72 37.49 40.23
N ALA A 364 -33.98 37.58 39.12
CA ALA A 364 -32.64 38.19 39.04
C ALA A 364 -31.51 37.60 39.94
N ASN A 365 -31.69 36.40 40.51
CA ASN A 365 -30.76 35.82 41.50
C ASN A 365 -29.91 34.68 40.92
N TRP A 366 -29.01 34.99 39.97
CA TRP A 366 -28.11 33.99 39.39
C TRP A 366 -26.93 33.68 40.32
N ALA A 367 -26.78 32.42 40.71
CA ALA A 367 -25.59 31.94 41.42
C ALA A 367 -24.48 31.65 40.40
N LYS A 368 -23.27 32.15 40.62
CA LYS A 368 -22.08 31.75 39.84
C LYS A 368 -21.55 30.41 40.34
N TYR A 369 -21.01 29.60 39.43
CA TYR A 369 -20.32 28.37 39.77
C TYR A 369 -19.03 28.69 40.54
N GLU A 370 -18.76 27.94 41.60
CA GLU A 370 -17.67 28.24 42.54
C GLU A 370 -16.28 28.05 41.90
N PHE A 371 -16.17 27.13 40.93
CA PHE A 371 -14.94 26.81 40.20
C PHE A 371 -14.79 27.57 38.88
N ASN A 372 -15.46 28.73 38.73
CA ASN A 372 -15.22 29.61 37.57
C ASN A 372 -13.84 30.29 37.65
N PRO A 373 -13.16 30.54 36.51
CA PRO A 373 -13.62 30.31 35.14
C PRO A 373 -13.45 28.86 34.68
N ILE A 374 -14.29 28.42 33.73
CA ILE A 374 -14.14 27.12 33.07
C ILE A 374 -12.92 27.13 32.13
N ARG A 375 -12.67 28.24 31.43
CA ARG A 375 -11.42 28.50 30.68
C ARG A 375 -11.09 29.99 30.71
N GLN A 376 -9.79 30.30 30.74
CA GLN A 376 -9.26 31.66 30.69
C GLN A 376 -7.93 31.69 29.94
N THR A 377 -7.68 32.79 29.22
CA THR A 377 -6.38 33.13 28.63
C THR A 377 -5.57 33.92 29.66
N TYR A 378 -4.38 33.44 30.02
CA TYR A 378 -3.46 34.14 30.93
C TYR A 378 -2.36 34.88 30.15
N ASN A 379 -1.67 35.82 30.82
CA ASN A 379 -0.64 36.71 30.26
C ASN A 379 -1.12 37.70 29.18
N GLY A 380 -2.24 38.38 29.42
CA GLY A 380 -2.57 39.61 28.68
C GLY A 380 -2.92 39.37 27.20
N GLY A 381 -3.83 38.43 26.95
CA GLY A 381 -4.38 38.10 25.63
C GLY A 381 -5.91 38.14 25.57
N CYS A 382 -6.48 38.22 24.36
CA CYS A 382 -7.90 37.87 24.08
C CYS A 382 -8.06 36.37 23.77
N GLY A 383 -9.28 35.86 23.83
CA GLY A 383 -9.63 34.48 23.49
C GLY A 383 -10.06 33.64 24.69
N ASN A 384 -10.66 32.47 24.44
CA ASN A 384 -11.50 31.73 25.40
C ASN A 384 -12.71 32.57 25.87
N ASP A 385 -13.23 33.42 25.00
CA ASP A 385 -14.29 34.39 25.23
C ASP A 385 -15.36 34.27 24.12
N VAL A 386 -16.35 35.16 24.10
CA VAL A 386 -17.41 35.22 23.07
C VAL A 386 -18.22 33.91 22.99
N VAL A 387 -18.85 33.54 24.11
CA VAL A 387 -19.41 32.19 24.31
C VAL A 387 -20.87 32.02 23.92
N SER A 388 -21.22 30.85 23.36
CA SER A 388 -22.60 30.41 23.23
C SER A 388 -22.78 28.94 23.64
N ILE A 389 -23.77 28.66 24.48
CA ILE A 389 -24.13 27.30 24.90
C ILE A 389 -25.20 26.72 23.97
N PHE A 390 -25.03 25.44 23.65
CA PHE A 390 -25.84 24.75 22.66
C PHE A 390 -26.06 23.30 23.11
N SER A 391 -27.30 22.79 22.99
CA SER A 391 -27.58 21.37 23.18
C SER A 391 -27.95 20.73 21.85
N PHE A 392 -27.38 19.55 21.59
CA PHE A 392 -27.72 18.74 20.43
C PHE A 392 -27.80 17.27 20.79
N ARG A 393 -29.01 16.69 20.68
CA ARG A 393 -29.28 15.26 20.95
C ARG A 393 -28.90 14.79 22.37
N GLY A 394 -28.83 15.70 23.34
CA GLY A 394 -28.43 15.42 24.73
C GLY A 394 -27.06 15.97 25.08
N ALA A 395 -26.10 15.93 24.15
CA ALA A 395 -24.79 16.56 24.34
C ALA A 395 -24.92 18.08 24.53
N ILE A 396 -24.24 18.61 25.54
CA ILE A 396 -24.06 20.04 25.76
C ILE A 396 -22.71 20.46 25.17
N SER A 397 -22.68 21.61 24.48
CA SER A 397 -21.47 22.19 23.92
C SER A 397 -21.42 23.70 24.12
N VAL A 398 -20.22 24.24 24.21
CA VAL A 398 -19.97 25.70 24.30
C VAL A 398 -19.01 26.10 23.18
N PHE A 399 -19.51 26.88 22.22
CA PHE A 399 -18.69 27.54 21.21
C PHE A 399 -18.00 28.75 21.85
N GLN A 400 -16.74 28.99 21.49
CA GLN A 400 -15.94 30.12 21.97
C GLN A 400 -14.95 30.58 20.89
N ARG A 401 -14.43 31.80 21.01
CA ARG A 401 -13.26 32.26 20.28
C ARG A 401 -11.98 31.62 20.84
N ALA A 402 -11.04 31.26 19.97
CA ALA A 402 -9.79 30.61 20.39
C ALA A 402 -8.80 31.58 21.07
N GLY A 403 -7.96 31.05 21.96
CA GLY A 403 -6.89 31.79 22.66
C GLY A 403 -5.82 32.34 21.71
N SER A 404 -5.46 33.62 21.88
CA SER A 404 -4.51 34.36 21.01
C SER A 404 -3.08 33.83 20.94
N ASN A 405 -2.67 32.93 21.85
CA ASN A 405 -1.32 32.35 21.88
C ASN A 405 -1.16 31.06 21.04
N ILE A 406 -2.18 30.64 20.29
CA ILE A 406 -2.19 29.35 19.58
C ILE A 406 -1.95 29.55 18.08
N PRO A 407 -0.89 28.97 17.48
CA PRO A 407 -0.69 29.00 16.03
C PRO A 407 -1.73 28.11 15.31
N GLY A 408 -2.77 28.69 14.73
CA GLY A 408 -3.57 28.00 13.72
C GLY A 408 -5.04 28.40 13.55
N PRO A 409 -5.74 27.80 12.56
CA PRO A 409 -7.07 28.21 12.06
C PRO A 409 -8.28 28.09 13.00
N TYR A 410 -8.12 27.47 14.17
CA TYR A 410 -9.20 26.68 14.75
C TYR A 410 -9.88 27.37 15.92
N TYR A 411 -11.20 27.48 15.83
CA TYR A 411 -12.07 27.90 16.92
C TYR A 411 -12.53 26.68 17.73
N ASP A 412 -12.81 26.88 19.01
CA ASP A 412 -13.11 25.80 19.94
C ASP A 412 -14.63 25.61 20.12
N ARG A 413 -15.01 24.35 20.25
CA ARG A 413 -16.35 23.89 20.64
C ARG A 413 -16.16 22.90 21.78
N ASN A 414 -16.20 23.39 23.01
CA ASN A 414 -16.08 22.54 24.21
C ASN A 414 -17.28 21.59 24.29
N VAL A 415 -17.10 20.35 24.72
CA VAL A 415 -18.17 19.35 24.86
C VAL A 415 -18.22 18.90 26.32
N LEU A 416 -19.42 18.83 26.89
CA LEU A 416 -19.64 18.40 28.28
C LEU A 416 -19.64 16.86 28.36
N LEU A 417 -18.70 16.30 29.11
CA LEU A 417 -18.55 14.85 29.32
C LEU A 417 -18.83 14.48 30.77
N ALA A 418 -19.40 13.29 30.98
CA ALA A 418 -19.70 12.77 32.32
C ALA A 418 -18.42 12.25 33.02
N GLY A 419 -18.41 12.32 34.35
CA GLY A 419 -17.32 11.86 35.20
C GLY A 419 -16.70 12.99 36.01
N SER A 420 -16.09 12.65 37.15
CA SER A 420 -15.36 13.61 37.99
C SER A 420 -14.34 14.36 37.15
N ASP A 421 -14.41 15.68 37.15
CA ASP A 421 -13.53 16.52 36.34
C ASP A 421 -12.05 16.24 36.70
N PRO A 422 -11.22 15.68 35.78
CA PRO A 422 -9.78 15.53 36.04
C PRO A 422 -9.07 16.90 36.03
N TYR A 423 -9.81 17.99 35.82
CA TYR A 423 -9.35 19.37 35.79
C TYR A 423 -9.95 20.23 36.93
N LEU A 424 -10.74 19.68 37.88
CA LEU A 424 -11.49 20.51 38.87
C LEU A 424 -10.59 21.42 39.74
N HIS A 425 -9.28 21.13 39.76
CA HIS A 425 -8.26 21.99 40.32
C HIS A 425 -7.01 22.03 39.42
N ILE A 426 -7.13 22.47 38.16
CA ILE A 426 -5.92 22.78 37.36
C ILE A 426 -5.16 23.93 38.03
N TRP A 427 -4.02 23.61 38.63
CA TRP A 427 -3.00 24.61 38.93
C TRP A 427 -2.08 24.72 37.71
N TRP A 428 -2.16 25.84 37.01
CA TRP A 428 -1.17 26.26 36.02
C TRP A 428 0.08 26.81 36.74
N SER A 429 1.22 26.94 36.05
CA SER A 429 2.46 27.47 36.63
C SER A 429 2.24 28.90 37.14
N ALA A 430 2.30 29.12 38.46
CA ALA A 430 1.94 30.39 39.08
C ALA A 430 2.95 31.51 38.75
N THR A 431 2.48 32.57 38.08
CA THR A 431 3.36 33.60 37.49
C THR A 431 3.92 34.65 38.46
N ASP A 432 3.40 34.78 39.69
CA ASP A 432 3.81 35.90 40.58
C ASP A 432 4.40 35.51 41.94
N GLN A 433 4.24 34.26 42.42
CA GLN A 433 4.82 33.82 43.71
C GLN A 433 5.84 32.66 43.59
N CYS A 434 5.95 32.01 42.43
CA CYS A 434 6.90 30.92 42.19
C CYS A 434 8.15 31.32 41.37
N LEU A 435 8.21 32.56 40.86
CA LEU A 435 9.27 33.05 39.96
C LEU A 435 10.70 32.84 40.46
N ALA A 436 10.91 32.76 41.78
CA ALA A 436 12.25 32.55 42.36
C ALA A 436 12.90 31.20 41.99
N HIS A 437 12.10 30.16 41.70
CA HIS A 437 12.58 28.80 41.41
C HIS A 437 12.21 28.29 40.00
N HIS A 438 11.37 29.02 39.25
CA HIS A 438 11.01 28.74 37.85
C HIS A 438 12.14 29.05 36.82
N ASN A 439 13.41 28.86 37.18
CA ASN A 439 14.57 29.13 36.29
C ASN A 439 14.90 27.96 35.34
N VAL A 440 14.05 26.93 35.25
CA VAL A 440 14.33 25.67 34.55
C VAL A 440 13.28 25.42 33.47
N GLY A 441 13.68 25.51 32.20
CA GLY A 441 12.81 25.31 31.04
C GLY A 441 12.13 26.60 30.53
N SER A 442 11.13 26.44 29.67
CA SER A 442 10.31 27.51 29.12
C SER A 442 8.90 27.03 28.79
N ALA A 443 7.96 27.94 28.55
CA ALA A 443 6.67 27.58 27.96
C ALA A 443 6.86 26.87 26.60
N ASP A 444 6.15 25.77 26.41
CA ASP A 444 6.14 24.92 25.22
C ASP A 444 4.77 25.03 24.51
N ARG A 445 4.63 24.37 23.35
CA ARG A 445 3.55 24.49 22.36
C ARG A 445 2.10 24.40 22.86
N ASP A 446 1.86 23.80 24.03
CA ASP A 446 0.52 23.46 24.57
C ASP A 446 0.14 24.27 25.83
N ASN A 447 0.84 25.37 26.13
CA ASN A 447 0.87 26.07 27.44
C ASN A 447 1.47 25.23 28.59
N GLY A 448 2.04 24.05 28.31
CA GLY A 448 2.87 23.32 29.24
C GLY A 448 4.24 23.96 29.40
N TRP A 449 4.99 23.56 30.43
CA TRP A 449 6.34 24.04 30.69
C TRP A 449 7.34 22.91 30.44
N GLY A 450 8.23 23.12 29.47
CA GLY A 450 9.13 22.10 28.91
C GLY A 450 10.61 22.41 29.08
N GLN A 451 11.45 21.37 29.08
CA GLN A 451 12.90 21.49 29.18
C GLN A 451 13.61 20.54 28.19
N THR A 452 14.50 21.11 27.36
CA THR A 452 15.27 20.40 26.33
C THR A 452 16.62 19.92 26.84
N THR A 453 17.18 18.88 26.22
CA THR A 453 18.41 18.17 26.64
C THR A 453 19.74 18.92 26.35
N SER A 454 19.77 20.26 26.31
CA SER A 454 20.97 21.02 25.88
C SER A 454 21.53 22.02 26.90
N ILE A 455 22.81 21.80 27.26
CA ILE A 455 23.84 22.73 27.77
C ILE A 455 23.59 23.49 29.10
N PHE A 456 22.35 23.73 29.54
CA PHE A 456 22.12 24.38 30.83
C PHE A 456 22.41 23.43 32.00
N ILE A 457 23.34 23.84 32.86
CA ILE A 457 23.51 23.25 34.19
C ILE A 457 22.26 23.61 34.99
N ILE A 458 21.34 22.66 35.16
CA ILE A 458 20.20 22.80 36.06
C ILE A 458 20.78 22.99 37.48
N PRO A 459 20.52 24.11 38.17
CA PRO A 459 20.92 24.27 39.56
C PRO A 459 20.28 23.13 40.38
N PRO A 460 21.03 22.37 41.20
CA PRO A 460 20.55 21.10 41.78
C PRO A 460 19.36 21.21 42.73
N ASN A 461 18.85 22.42 42.98
CA ASN A 461 17.74 22.72 43.88
C ASN A 461 16.50 23.33 43.20
N ASP A 462 16.57 23.80 41.95
CA ASP A 462 15.43 24.44 41.27
C ASP A 462 14.40 23.42 40.76
N TYR A 463 13.16 23.88 40.56
CA TYR A 463 12.01 23.06 40.21
C TYR A 463 10.87 23.90 39.62
N LEU A 464 10.08 23.26 38.78
CA LEU A 464 8.79 23.81 38.36
C LEU A 464 7.76 23.58 39.48
N CYS A 465 6.98 24.62 39.80
CA CYS A 465 6.09 24.65 40.95
C CYS A 465 4.64 24.96 40.58
N PHE A 466 3.70 24.25 41.22
CA PHE A 466 2.25 24.40 41.11
C PHE A 466 1.60 24.37 42.50
N GLY A 467 0.45 25.04 42.67
CA GLY A 467 -0.38 24.94 43.88
C GLY A 467 -0.86 26.29 44.43
N PRO A 468 -1.83 26.28 45.37
CA PRO A 468 -2.35 27.49 46.00
C PRO A 468 -1.37 28.03 47.06
N TYR A 469 -0.71 29.15 46.73
CA TYR A 469 0.11 29.90 47.69
C TYR A 469 -0.70 30.82 48.61
N GLN A 470 -1.98 31.09 48.32
CA GLN A 470 -2.75 32.14 49.00
C GLN A 470 -4.15 31.73 49.47
N LEU A 471 -4.57 32.38 50.56
CA LEU A 471 -5.77 32.10 51.36
C LEU A 471 -6.88 33.13 51.08
N TYR A 472 -7.63 33.02 49.98
CA TYR A 472 -8.77 33.92 49.72
C TYR A 472 -9.99 33.24 49.09
N GLY A 473 -10.79 32.57 49.92
CA GLY A 473 -12.22 32.34 49.65
C GLY A 473 -13.05 33.60 49.94
N GLN A 474 -14.27 33.69 49.36
CA GLN A 474 -15.15 34.88 49.37
C GLN A 474 -15.61 35.42 50.75
N SER A 475 -15.18 34.82 51.87
CA SER A 475 -15.65 35.11 53.23
C SER A 475 -14.56 35.55 54.21
N GLY A 476 -13.29 35.62 53.79
CA GLY A 476 -12.16 35.84 54.71
C GLY A 476 -11.87 34.64 55.64
N THR A 477 -12.43 33.47 55.32
CA THR A 477 -12.17 32.21 56.04
C THR A 477 -11.03 31.46 55.36
N GLN A 478 -10.19 30.80 56.16
CA GLN A 478 -8.97 30.13 55.72
C GLN A 478 -9.26 28.85 54.91
N THR A 479 -9.18 28.92 53.58
CA THR A 479 -9.36 27.77 52.68
C THR A 479 -8.03 27.24 52.15
N GLY A 480 -7.28 26.55 53.01
CA GLY A 480 -6.35 25.52 52.54
C GLY A 480 -7.13 24.29 52.05
N LEU A 481 -6.44 23.25 51.60
CA LEU A 481 -7.10 21.96 51.34
C LEU A 481 -7.77 21.43 52.61
N THR A 482 -9.00 20.94 52.48
CA THR A 482 -9.77 20.33 53.58
C THR A 482 -8.95 19.20 54.21
N PRO A 483 -8.83 19.09 55.54
CA PRO A 483 -8.07 18.00 56.14
C PRO A 483 -8.60 16.63 55.70
N GLY A 484 -7.71 15.77 55.21
CA GLY A 484 -8.05 14.45 54.67
C GLY A 484 -7.15 14.02 53.51
N ARG A 485 -7.36 12.81 52.98
CA ARG A 485 -6.57 12.22 51.89
C ARG A 485 -6.88 12.89 50.55
N TYR A 486 -5.84 13.08 49.74
CA TYR A 486 -5.92 13.58 48.37
C TYR A 486 -5.09 12.72 47.42
N SER A 487 -5.62 12.57 46.21
CA SER A 487 -4.90 12.23 44.99
C SER A 487 -4.32 13.51 44.38
N VAL A 488 -3.09 13.45 43.85
CA VAL A 488 -2.41 14.55 43.12
C VAL A 488 -1.77 13.98 41.86
N ASN A 489 -2.23 14.43 40.70
CA ASN A 489 -1.78 13.95 39.40
C ASN A 489 -0.94 15.00 38.68
N PHE A 490 0.27 14.61 38.30
CA PHE A 490 1.17 15.38 37.47
C PHE A 490 1.03 14.91 36.02
N ARG A 491 0.64 15.79 35.09
CA ARG A 491 0.51 15.45 33.67
C ARG A 491 1.76 15.81 32.87
N LEU A 492 2.44 14.79 32.35
CA LEU A 492 3.77 14.85 31.75
C LEU A 492 3.82 14.18 30.37
N GLU A 493 4.61 14.71 29.44
CA GLU A 493 5.03 14.01 28.21
C GLU A 493 6.56 13.98 28.06
N ILE A 494 7.06 13.04 27.24
CA ILE A 494 8.48 12.91 26.88
C ILE A 494 8.67 12.71 25.37
N ASP A 495 9.87 13.05 24.86
CA ASP A 495 10.24 12.90 23.45
C ASP A 495 10.59 11.47 23.00
N ASP A 496 11.20 10.68 23.89
CA ASP A 496 11.75 9.35 23.60
C ASP A 496 11.45 8.35 24.74
N ASN A 497 10.66 7.31 24.46
CA ASN A 497 10.39 6.22 25.41
C ASN A 497 11.15 4.90 25.11
N ASN A 498 12.27 4.96 24.37
CA ASN A 498 13.05 3.80 23.95
C ASN A 498 13.37 2.81 25.09
N ALA A 499 12.94 1.56 24.91
CA ALA A 499 13.08 0.47 25.87
C ALA A 499 14.53 0.15 26.28
N LEU A 500 15.52 0.39 25.41
CA LEU A 500 16.95 0.21 25.73
C LEU A 500 17.45 1.21 26.79
N LYS A 501 16.73 2.33 26.96
CA LYS A 501 16.95 3.37 27.97
C LYS A 501 15.89 3.32 29.08
N GLY A 502 15.17 2.20 29.23
CA GLY A 502 13.92 2.13 29.98
C GLY A 502 14.02 2.46 31.47
N LEU A 503 15.19 2.32 32.08
CA LEU A 503 15.43 2.62 33.49
C LEU A 503 15.96 4.04 33.75
N ASP A 504 16.13 4.87 32.71
CA ASP A 504 16.57 6.25 32.87
C ASP A 504 15.54 7.04 33.71
N PRO A 505 15.94 7.71 34.80
CA PRO A 505 15.06 8.61 35.52
C PRO A 505 14.87 9.90 34.72
N ILE A 506 13.61 10.35 34.60
CA ILE A 506 13.19 11.47 33.76
C ILE A 506 12.83 12.72 34.58
N VAL A 507 12.02 12.53 35.64
CA VAL A 507 11.65 13.60 36.57
C VAL A 507 11.62 13.08 38.00
N ASN A 508 11.87 13.96 38.96
CA ASN A 508 11.46 13.75 40.35
C ASN A 508 10.25 14.65 40.63
N LEU A 509 9.15 14.03 41.02
CA LEU A 509 7.93 14.70 41.44
C LEU A 509 7.87 14.70 42.96
N ASP A 510 7.56 15.81 43.58
CA ASP A 510 7.47 15.89 45.03
C ASP A 510 6.36 16.82 45.52
N ILE A 511 5.82 16.50 46.69
CA ILE A 511 4.72 17.23 47.36
C ILE A 511 5.28 17.81 48.65
N ALA A 512 5.11 19.10 48.88
CA ALA A 512 5.59 19.79 50.06
C ALA A 512 4.52 20.72 50.68
N THR A 513 4.79 21.17 51.91
CA THR A 513 3.94 22.05 52.71
C THR A 513 4.77 23.14 53.41
N ASP A 514 4.08 24.16 53.93
CA ASP A 514 4.66 25.38 54.53
C ASP A 514 5.64 26.09 53.58
N SER A 515 5.21 26.37 52.35
CA SER A 515 6.04 26.98 51.29
C SER A 515 7.35 26.22 51.02
N GLY A 516 7.25 24.89 50.92
CA GLY A 516 8.34 24.01 50.52
C GLY A 516 9.26 23.51 51.65
N ASN A 517 9.06 23.98 52.89
CA ASN A 517 9.88 23.64 54.05
C ASN A 517 9.78 22.16 54.47
N THR A 518 8.61 21.52 54.31
CA THR A 518 8.40 20.11 54.70
C THR A 518 7.94 19.30 53.49
N GLN A 519 8.71 18.30 53.08
CA GLN A 519 8.31 17.38 52.00
C GLN A 519 7.45 16.23 52.57
N LEU A 520 6.29 15.98 51.95
CA LEU A 520 5.31 14.98 52.36
C LEU A 520 5.35 13.72 51.48
N SER A 521 5.62 13.87 50.18
CA SER A 521 5.76 12.75 49.23
C SER A 521 6.84 13.06 48.19
N ARG A 522 7.43 12.01 47.60
CA ARG A 522 8.34 12.09 46.46
C ARG A 522 8.28 10.80 45.63
N GLN A 523 8.30 10.95 44.31
CA GLN A 523 8.31 9.88 43.33
C GLN A 523 9.31 10.19 42.21
N THR A 524 10.16 9.24 41.84
CA THR A 524 10.98 9.32 40.63
C THR A 524 10.26 8.61 39.50
N ILE A 525 10.08 9.28 38.35
CA ILE A 525 9.50 8.68 37.15
C ILE A 525 10.64 8.24 36.22
N ILE A 526 10.59 7.00 35.75
CA ILE A 526 11.57 6.40 34.81
C ILE A 526 10.97 6.21 33.42
N ARG A 527 11.83 6.16 32.39
CA ARG A 527 11.43 6.21 30.98
C ARG A 527 10.40 5.15 30.57
N ASN A 528 10.54 3.91 31.04
CA ASN A 528 9.63 2.81 30.69
C ASN A 528 8.22 2.93 31.30
N GLN A 529 7.99 3.87 32.22
CA GLN A 529 6.66 4.17 32.73
C GLN A 529 5.84 5.01 31.76
N PHE A 530 6.45 5.65 30.76
CA PHE A 530 5.75 6.37 29.69
C PHE A 530 5.36 5.42 28.55
N VAL A 531 4.05 5.23 28.35
CA VAL A 531 3.52 4.26 27.37
C VAL A 531 3.83 4.66 25.92
N ASN A 532 3.76 5.96 25.61
CA ASN A 532 4.01 6.52 24.28
C ASN A 532 4.89 7.78 24.37
N ASN A 533 5.62 8.09 23.31
CA ASN A 533 6.30 9.38 23.16
C ASN A 533 5.33 10.47 22.65
N TRP A 534 5.56 11.73 23.02
CA TRP A 534 4.74 12.89 22.65
C TRP A 534 3.24 12.74 22.98
N VAL A 535 2.95 12.02 24.07
CA VAL A 535 1.61 11.82 24.62
C VAL A 535 1.66 12.11 26.12
N TYR A 536 0.82 13.04 26.55
CA TYR A 536 0.68 13.39 27.97
C TYR A 536 0.05 12.26 28.78
N GLN A 537 0.80 11.75 29.76
CA GLN A 537 0.40 10.74 30.73
C GLN A 537 0.29 11.35 32.14
N ASN A 538 -0.64 10.85 32.95
CA ASN A 538 -0.77 11.25 34.35
C ASN A 538 0.08 10.35 35.26
N PHE A 539 0.72 10.96 36.25
CA PHE A 539 1.47 10.29 37.30
C PHE A 539 0.90 10.73 38.65
N GLU A 540 0.23 9.81 39.35
CA GLU A 540 -0.39 10.10 40.66
C GLU A 540 0.56 9.86 41.83
N GLN A 541 0.52 10.79 42.78
CA GLN A 541 0.91 10.61 44.17
C GLN A 541 -0.31 10.84 45.08
N GLN A 542 -0.33 10.20 46.24
CA GLN A 542 -1.34 10.46 47.28
C GLN A 542 -0.69 11.05 48.52
N PHE A 543 -1.39 11.97 49.20
CA PHE A 543 -0.94 12.55 50.47
C PHE A 543 -2.15 12.89 51.35
N THR A 544 -1.90 13.19 52.63
CA THR A 544 -2.94 13.67 53.55
C THR A 544 -2.76 15.17 53.80
N ALA A 545 -3.77 15.94 53.44
CA ALA A 545 -3.87 17.34 53.84
C ALA A 545 -4.17 17.45 55.34
N LEU A 546 -3.44 18.35 55.99
CA LEU A 546 -3.51 18.74 57.38
C LEU A 546 -4.14 20.14 57.50
N SER A 547 -4.82 20.40 58.63
CA SER A 547 -5.49 21.68 58.89
C SER A 547 -4.50 22.85 58.97
N GLY A 548 -4.90 23.99 58.39
CA GLY A 548 -4.14 25.25 58.45
C GLY A 548 -2.86 25.30 57.62
N LYS A 549 -2.64 24.34 56.71
CA LYS A 549 -1.42 24.21 55.90
C LYS A 549 -1.60 24.64 54.44
N THR A 550 -0.54 25.20 53.87
CA THR A 550 -0.38 25.47 52.42
C THR A 550 0.39 24.34 51.75
N TYR A 551 0.27 24.20 50.43
CA TYR A 551 0.85 23.06 49.70
C TYR A 551 1.49 23.46 48.37
N GLU A 552 2.51 22.69 47.98
CA GLU A 552 3.39 22.94 46.85
C GLU A 552 3.64 21.62 46.10
N TRP A 553 3.32 21.58 44.81
CA TRP A 553 3.57 20.44 43.92
C TRP A 553 4.76 20.78 43.02
N ARG A 554 5.81 19.96 43.07
CA ARG A 554 7.12 20.26 42.46
C ARG A 554 7.51 19.22 41.42
N THR A 555 7.88 19.68 40.24
CA THR A 555 8.46 18.87 39.15
C THR A 555 9.91 19.27 38.93
N ARG A 556 10.83 18.34 39.20
CA ARG A 556 12.27 18.50 38.99
C ARG A 556 12.68 17.73 37.75
N PHE A 557 13.00 18.45 36.68
CA PHE A 557 13.46 17.86 35.42
C PHE A 557 14.87 17.27 35.53
N LEU A 558 15.12 16.18 34.80
CA LEU A 558 16.43 15.56 34.64
C LEU A 558 16.84 15.61 33.17
N ASN A 559 18.15 15.67 32.91
CA ASN A 559 18.71 15.91 31.58
C ASN A 559 18.71 14.67 30.63
N THR A 560 17.81 13.72 30.85
CA THR A 560 17.76 12.41 30.17
C THR A 560 16.77 12.36 29.00
N ALA A 561 15.78 13.26 28.95
CA ALA A 561 14.76 13.37 27.90
C ALA A 561 14.25 14.81 27.78
N HIS A 562 13.75 15.22 26.61
CA HIS A 562 12.91 16.43 26.57
C HIS A 562 11.59 16.11 27.25
N THR A 563 11.26 16.86 28.30
CA THR A 563 10.10 16.58 29.14
C THR A 563 9.27 17.84 29.30
N VAL A 564 7.94 17.69 29.20
CA VAL A 564 6.98 18.80 29.37
C VAL A 564 5.98 18.44 30.45
N GLN A 565 5.77 19.34 31.41
CA GLN A 565 4.72 19.26 32.42
C GLN A 565 3.59 20.23 32.03
N LEU A 566 2.38 19.72 31.83
CA LEU A 566 1.24 20.55 31.40
C LEU A 566 0.58 21.29 32.57
N TYR A 567 0.18 20.54 33.59
CA TYR A 567 -0.44 21.05 34.82
C TYR A 567 -0.36 20.01 35.94
N VAL A 568 -0.79 20.39 37.14
CA VAL A 568 -1.06 19.47 38.27
C VAL A 568 -2.49 19.66 38.74
N PHE A 569 -3.19 18.56 39.04
CA PHE A 569 -4.55 18.56 39.59
C PHE A 569 -4.66 17.63 40.81
N HIS A 570 -5.69 17.82 41.64
CA HIS A 570 -5.91 17.01 42.84
C HIS A 570 -7.38 16.64 43.07
N ARG A 571 -7.63 15.49 43.68
CA ARG A 571 -8.97 14.97 44.04
C ARG A 571 -9.02 14.63 45.54
N PHE A 572 -10.05 15.08 46.26
CA PHE A 572 -10.29 14.68 47.65
C PHE A 572 -10.78 13.23 47.70
N LEU A 573 -10.25 12.42 48.62
CA LEU A 573 -10.51 10.97 48.68
C LEU A 573 -11.40 10.55 49.85
N ASP A 574 -11.58 11.37 50.88
CA ASP A 574 -12.36 11.02 52.09
C ASP A 574 -13.87 11.29 51.93
N GLY A 575 -14.42 11.04 50.74
CA GLY A 575 -15.81 11.31 50.35
C GLY A 575 -16.89 10.39 50.94
N GLY A 576 -16.59 9.67 52.03
CA GLY A 576 -17.55 8.82 52.76
C GLY A 576 -17.57 7.33 52.36
N ASP A 577 -16.94 6.95 51.25
CA ASP A 577 -16.77 5.56 50.86
C ASP A 577 -15.52 4.94 51.49
N THR A 578 -15.68 3.74 52.08
CA THR A 578 -14.66 3.02 52.86
C THR A 578 -14.56 1.54 52.47
N THR A 579 -15.27 1.11 51.42
CA THR A 579 -15.36 -0.32 51.05
C THR A 579 -14.50 -0.60 49.83
N PRO A 580 -13.51 -1.53 49.90
CA PRO A 580 -12.74 -1.91 48.72
C PRO A 580 -13.62 -2.42 47.55
N PRO A 581 -13.29 -2.05 46.30
CA PRO A 581 -14.07 -2.45 45.13
C PRO A 581 -14.03 -3.96 44.89
N THR A 582 -15.11 -4.52 44.38
CA THR A 582 -15.11 -5.92 43.90
C THR A 582 -14.57 -5.98 42.48
N ALA A 583 -13.70 -6.94 42.17
CA ALA A 583 -13.11 -7.08 40.85
C ALA A 583 -12.82 -8.55 40.52
N SER A 584 -12.95 -8.89 39.24
CA SER A 584 -12.76 -10.25 38.71
C SER A 584 -12.03 -10.20 37.36
N ILE A 585 -11.17 -11.19 37.12
CA ILE A 585 -10.45 -11.38 35.86
C ILE A 585 -10.77 -12.75 35.29
N SER A 586 -10.89 -12.83 33.98
CA SER A 586 -11.19 -14.02 33.21
C SER A 586 -10.27 -14.13 32.01
N ALA A 587 -9.97 -15.35 31.60
CA ALA A 587 -9.26 -15.67 30.37
C ALA A 587 -9.74 -17.04 29.88
N PRO A 588 -9.63 -17.35 28.58
CA PRO A 588 -9.98 -18.68 28.07
C PRO A 588 -9.14 -19.76 28.76
N THR A 589 -9.72 -20.91 29.11
CA THR A 589 -8.96 -22.03 29.70
C THR A 589 -7.88 -22.56 28.75
N THR A 590 -8.13 -22.50 27.45
CA THR A 590 -7.16 -22.75 26.38
C THR A 590 -7.24 -21.64 25.33
N SER A 591 -6.11 -21.15 24.82
CA SER A 591 -6.09 -20.11 23.79
C SER A 591 -4.88 -20.22 22.85
N THR A 592 -5.01 -19.67 21.65
CA THR A 592 -3.86 -19.32 20.80
C THR A 592 -3.21 -18.03 21.28
N THR A 593 -1.92 -17.82 21.02
CA THR A 593 -1.26 -16.53 21.26
C THR A 593 -1.65 -15.49 20.19
N PRO A 594 -1.85 -14.19 20.53
CA PRO A 594 -1.83 -13.61 21.87
C PRO A 594 -3.06 -13.98 22.71
N VAL A 595 -2.82 -14.24 24.01
CA VAL A 595 -3.88 -14.47 24.99
C VAL A 595 -4.51 -13.15 25.38
N THR A 596 -5.82 -13.00 25.22
CA THR A 596 -6.58 -11.90 25.81
C THR A 596 -7.04 -12.28 27.22
N ALA A 597 -6.59 -11.54 28.24
CA ALA A 597 -7.23 -11.51 29.54
C ALA A 597 -8.24 -10.35 29.58
N THR A 598 -9.42 -10.59 30.14
CA THR A 598 -10.46 -9.57 30.33
C THR A 598 -10.82 -9.48 31.80
N TRP A 599 -11.10 -8.28 32.29
CA TRP A 599 -11.49 -8.06 33.68
C TRP A 599 -12.56 -6.99 33.79
N SER A 600 -13.30 -7.08 34.89
CA SER A 600 -14.33 -6.13 35.27
C SER A 600 -14.37 -6.02 36.78
N GLY A 601 -15.14 -5.07 37.27
CA GLY A 601 -15.37 -4.89 38.68
C GLY A 601 -16.60 -4.04 38.89
N ASN A 602 -17.09 -4.09 40.12
CA ASN A 602 -18.18 -3.26 40.58
C ASN A 602 -17.79 -2.65 41.93
N ASP A 603 -18.09 -1.38 42.07
CA ASP A 603 -18.08 -0.71 43.36
C ASP A 603 -19.47 -0.12 43.65
N ALA A 604 -19.85 -0.07 44.92
CA ALA A 604 -21.16 0.38 45.38
C ALA A 604 -21.15 1.80 45.96
N GLY A 605 -19.98 2.41 46.12
CA GLY A 605 -19.77 3.75 46.66
C GLY A 605 -19.25 4.71 45.60
N SER A 606 -17.94 4.94 45.62
CA SER A 606 -17.26 5.96 44.82
C SER A 606 -17.00 5.56 43.36
N GLY A 607 -17.14 4.28 43.01
CA GLY A 607 -16.86 3.73 41.68
C GLY A 607 -15.41 3.27 41.53
N ILE A 608 -15.12 2.41 40.54
CA ILE A 608 -13.74 1.96 40.31
C ILE A 608 -12.94 3.01 39.54
N TRP A 609 -11.78 3.38 40.07
CA TRP A 609 -10.87 4.36 39.50
C TRP A 609 -9.82 3.70 38.60
N MET A 610 -9.19 2.59 39.05
CA MET A 610 -8.14 1.92 38.28
C MET A 610 -7.94 0.44 38.61
N TYR A 611 -7.36 -0.28 37.65
CA TYR A 611 -6.94 -1.67 37.76
C TYR A 611 -5.41 -1.83 37.67
N SER A 612 -4.88 -2.93 38.18
CA SER A 612 -3.57 -3.44 37.78
C SER A 612 -3.67 -4.95 37.57
N VAL A 613 -3.06 -5.45 36.51
CA VAL A 613 -3.11 -6.86 36.11
C VAL A 613 -1.70 -7.40 36.07
N GLN A 614 -1.49 -8.52 36.76
CA GLN A 614 -0.25 -9.27 36.70
C GLN A 614 -0.48 -10.63 36.06
N TYR A 615 0.56 -11.11 35.38
CA TYR A 615 0.63 -12.46 34.84
C TYR A 615 1.84 -13.20 35.41
N GLN A 616 1.75 -14.53 35.43
CA GLN A 616 2.88 -15.43 35.67
C GLN A 616 2.89 -16.51 34.59
N ARG A 617 4.08 -16.94 34.16
CA ARG A 617 4.23 -18.11 33.27
C ARG A 617 4.64 -19.32 34.10
N ASN A 618 3.92 -20.44 33.94
CA ASN A 618 4.27 -21.75 34.51
C ASN A 618 4.52 -21.74 36.03
N GLY A 619 3.79 -20.89 36.77
CA GLY A 619 3.95 -20.73 38.22
C GLY A 619 5.19 -19.94 38.67
N GLY A 620 5.89 -19.25 37.75
CA GLY A 620 7.02 -18.38 38.06
C GLY A 620 6.62 -17.02 38.67
N SER A 621 7.55 -16.08 38.69
CA SER A 621 7.34 -14.75 39.27
C SER A 621 6.24 -13.94 38.57
N TRP A 622 5.42 -13.26 39.37
CA TRP A 622 4.44 -12.29 38.87
C TRP A 622 5.11 -11.10 38.19
N THR A 623 4.58 -10.71 37.03
CA THR A 623 5.03 -9.60 36.19
C THR A 623 3.82 -8.74 35.81
N ASP A 624 3.96 -7.42 35.81
CA ASP A 624 2.86 -6.53 35.40
C ASP A 624 2.56 -6.69 33.89
N LEU A 625 1.30 -6.97 33.58
CA LEU A 625 0.74 -6.90 32.22
C LEU A 625 0.13 -5.52 31.95
N SER A 626 -0.44 -4.91 32.99
CA SER A 626 -1.04 -3.57 32.94
C SER A 626 -0.97 -2.97 34.33
N TYR A 627 -0.35 -1.80 34.48
CA TYR A 627 -0.10 -1.18 35.78
C TYR A 627 -0.88 0.14 35.87
N PHE A 628 -1.75 0.26 36.88
CA PHE A 628 -2.61 1.43 37.13
C PHE A 628 -3.35 1.97 35.89
N VAL A 629 -4.01 1.08 35.15
CA VAL A 629 -4.84 1.45 33.99
C VAL A 629 -6.23 1.93 34.44
N PRO A 630 -6.87 2.90 33.74
CA PRO A 630 -8.21 3.38 34.09
C PRO A 630 -9.26 2.27 34.13
N SER A 631 -10.35 2.47 34.87
CA SER A 631 -11.46 1.50 34.96
C SER A 631 -12.17 1.19 33.65
N THR A 632 -12.02 2.02 32.62
CA THR A 632 -12.45 1.74 31.23
C THR A 632 -11.59 0.69 30.53
N THR A 633 -10.34 0.50 30.98
CA THR A 633 -9.45 -0.55 30.47
C THR A 633 -9.83 -1.87 31.12
N THR A 634 -10.45 -2.75 30.34
CA THR A 634 -11.05 -4.02 30.79
C THR A 634 -10.45 -5.24 30.09
N SER A 635 -9.38 -5.08 29.32
CA SER A 635 -8.64 -6.19 28.73
C SER A 635 -7.19 -5.84 28.37
N ALA A 636 -6.35 -6.86 28.29
CA ALA A 636 -4.98 -6.75 27.75
C ALA A 636 -4.57 -8.07 27.08
N GLN A 637 -3.61 -7.97 26.16
CA GLN A 637 -3.08 -9.09 25.40
C GLN A 637 -1.65 -9.43 25.83
N LEU A 638 -1.37 -10.72 25.97
CA LEU A 638 -0.05 -11.26 26.27
C LEU A 638 0.37 -12.25 25.18
N ASN A 639 1.56 -12.04 24.60
CA ASN A 639 2.20 -13.08 23.80
C ASN A 639 2.75 -14.19 24.71
N ALA A 640 2.35 -15.43 24.45
CA ALA A 640 2.71 -16.62 25.21
C ALA A 640 3.40 -17.65 24.29
N GLN A 641 4.21 -18.53 24.88
CA GLN A 641 4.87 -19.61 24.14
C GLN A 641 4.00 -20.88 24.13
N CYS A 642 4.32 -21.82 23.22
CA CYS A 642 3.70 -23.13 23.22
C CYS A 642 3.86 -23.84 24.58
N PHE A 643 2.77 -24.47 25.03
CA PHE A 643 2.69 -25.18 26.31
C PHE A 643 2.82 -24.32 27.57
N ASP A 644 2.89 -22.99 27.44
CA ASP A 644 2.78 -22.10 28.60
C ASP A 644 1.40 -22.28 29.28
N THR A 645 1.42 -22.34 30.60
CA THR A 645 0.27 -22.03 31.45
C THR A 645 0.45 -20.62 31.98
N ILE A 646 -0.36 -19.68 31.48
CA ILE A 646 -0.40 -18.30 31.94
C ILE A 646 -1.42 -18.20 33.06
N GLY A 647 -0.98 -17.79 34.25
CA GLY A 647 -1.89 -17.37 35.33
C GLY A 647 -2.03 -15.85 35.34
N PHE A 648 -3.24 -15.34 35.58
CA PHE A 648 -3.53 -13.91 35.70
C PHE A 648 -4.11 -13.59 37.09
N ARG A 649 -3.80 -12.40 37.62
CA ARG A 649 -4.41 -11.85 38.83
C ARG A 649 -4.63 -10.34 38.72
N LEU A 650 -5.58 -9.82 39.48
CA LEU A 650 -6.08 -8.45 39.39
C LEU A 650 -5.89 -7.68 40.70
N LYS A 651 -5.76 -6.37 40.60
CA LYS A 651 -5.83 -5.39 41.69
C LYS A 651 -6.81 -4.30 41.26
N ALA A 652 -7.60 -3.75 42.17
CA ALA A 652 -8.52 -2.65 41.86
C ALA A 652 -8.51 -1.60 42.98
N ILE A 653 -8.67 -0.32 42.59
CA ILE A 653 -8.78 0.81 43.52
C ILE A 653 -9.98 1.65 43.09
N ASP A 654 -10.78 2.10 44.06
CA ASP A 654 -11.93 2.98 43.85
C ASP A 654 -11.56 4.47 43.85
N TYR A 655 -12.54 5.36 43.64
CA TYR A 655 -12.30 6.80 43.65
C TYR A 655 -12.03 7.37 45.06
N ALA A 656 -12.38 6.66 46.14
CA ALA A 656 -12.06 6.99 47.54
C ALA A 656 -10.72 6.40 48.04
N GLY A 657 -10.00 5.67 47.19
CA GLY A 657 -8.70 5.06 47.48
C GLY A 657 -8.76 3.77 48.31
N ASN A 658 -9.90 3.09 48.42
CA ASN A 658 -9.94 1.76 49.04
C ASN A 658 -9.41 0.72 48.05
N LEU A 659 -8.61 -0.23 48.55
CA LEU A 659 -7.79 -1.14 47.75
C LEU A 659 -8.28 -2.58 47.85
N ARG A 660 -8.62 -3.16 46.70
CA ARG A 660 -8.65 -4.62 46.49
C ARG A 660 -7.28 -5.07 46.01
N ASP A 661 -6.48 -5.62 46.92
CA ASP A 661 -5.11 -6.04 46.63
C ASP A 661 -5.03 -7.35 45.82
N PHE A 662 -3.86 -7.65 45.27
CA PHE A 662 -3.61 -8.88 44.53
C PHE A 662 -3.76 -10.14 45.42
N PRO A 663 -4.50 -11.17 44.98
CA PRO A 663 -4.54 -12.45 45.68
C PRO A 663 -3.21 -13.22 45.55
N GLY A 664 -2.99 -14.16 46.47
CA GLY A 664 -1.77 -14.97 46.54
C GLY A 664 -1.60 -15.99 45.40
N GLY A 665 -2.62 -16.19 44.56
CA GLY A 665 -2.59 -17.11 43.42
C GLY A 665 -3.27 -16.52 42.18
N ALA A 666 -3.26 -17.26 41.08
CA ALA A 666 -3.96 -16.88 39.86
C ALA A 666 -5.49 -17.01 40.03
N GLU A 667 -6.22 -16.03 39.52
CA GLU A 667 -7.68 -15.97 39.51
C GLU A 667 -8.26 -16.53 38.21
N ALA A 668 -7.53 -16.34 37.10
CA ALA A 668 -7.79 -16.96 35.81
C ALA A 668 -6.50 -17.61 35.29
N SER A 669 -6.62 -18.68 34.50
CA SER A 669 -5.47 -19.35 33.89
C SER A 669 -5.79 -19.84 32.48
N THR A 670 -4.82 -19.71 31.58
CA THR A 670 -4.88 -20.11 30.16
C THR A 670 -3.71 -21.03 29.83
N TYR A 671 -4.00 -22.17 29.22
CA TYR A 671 -3.00 -23.04 28.60
C TYR A 671 -2.88 -22.77 27.09
N ILE A 672 -1.67 -22.84 26.54
CA ILE A 672 -1.40 -22.67 25.10
C ILE A 672 -1.22 -24.04 24.42
N PRO A 673 -2.27 -24.65 23.85
CA PRO A 673 -2.12 -25.84 23.04
C PRO A 673 -1.34 -25.52 21.75
N CYS A 674 -0.34 -26.36 21.47
CA CYS A 674 0.37 -26.39 20.22
C CYS A 674 0.52 -27.83 19.77
N ASP A 675 0.21 -28.12 18.52
CA ASP A 675 0.49 -29.42 17.91
C ASP A 675 0.72 -29.28 16.40
N PHE A 676 1.16 -30.33 15.71
CA PHE A 676 1.21 -30.37 14.24
C PHE A 676 0.76 -31.72 13.71
N THR A 677 0.43 -31.79 12.43
CA THR A 677 0.12 -33.05 11.74
C THR A 677 1.05 -33.24 10.55
N LEU A 678 1.25 -34.50 10.16
CA LEU A 678 2.01 -34.90 8.98
C LEU A 678 1.10 -35.56 7.96
N SER A 679 1.23 -35.15 6.70
CA SER A 679 0.61 -35.83 5.56
C SER A 679 1.64 -36.08 4.46
N ALA A 680 1.37 -37.10 3.64
CA ALA A 680 2.22 -37.47 2.52
C ALA A 680 1.41 -37.48 1.22
N ASN A 681 1.92 -36.85 0.16
CA ASN A 681 1.29 -36.83 -1.15
C ASN A 681 2.30 -37.06 -2.29
N PRO A 682 2.16 -38.13 -3.10
CA PRO A 682 1.26 -39.27 -2.89
C PRO A 682 1.69 -40.13 -1.68
N SER A 683 0.73 -40.83 -1.06
CA SER A 683 1.00 -41.78 0.03
C SER A 683 1.48 -43.16 -0.46
N SER A 684 1.39 -43.43 -1.77
CA SER A 684 1.96 -44.61 -2.41
C SER A 684 2.66 -44.24 -3.72
N VAL A 685 3.83 -44.82 -3.95
CA VAL A 685 4.72 -44.56 -5.08
C VAL A 685 5.13 -45.89 -5.71
N THR A 686 4.92 -46.03 -7.01
CA THR A 686 5.42 -47.17 -7.79
C THR A 686 6.38 -46.65 -8.85
N VAL A 687 7.61 -47.14 -8.86
CA VAL A 687 8.68 -46.70 -9.78
C VAL A 687 9.50 -47.90 -10.25
N LEU A 688 10.30 -47.70 -11.30
CA LEU A 688 11.25 -48.72 -11.77
C LEU A 688 12.40 -48.91 -10.78
N ALA A 689 12.89 -50.14 -10.64
CA ALA A 689 14.06 -50.42 -9.80
C ALA A 689 15.28 -49.56 -10.18
N GLY A 690 15.95 -49.01 -9.17
CA GLY A 690 17.08 -48.09 -9.33
C GLY A 690 16.70 -46.64 -9.67
N VAL A 691 15.42 -46.34 -9.94
CA VAL A 691 14.92 -44.97 -10.11
C VAL A 691 14.41 -44.45 -8.76
N PRO A 692 14.87 -43.28 -8.27
CA PRO A 692 14.34 -42.69 -7.05
C PRO A 692 12.85 -42.32 -7.20
N GLY A 693 12.00 -42.90 -6.35
CA GLY A 693 10.62 -42.43 -6.18
C GLY A 693 10.56 -41.24 -5.22
N SER A 694 9.49 -40.44 -5.29
CA SER A 694 9.32 -39.27 -4.43
C SER A 694 7.91 -39.11 -3.86
N SER A 695 7.83 -38.52 -2.67
CA SER A 695 6.57 -38.08 -2.03
C SER A 695 6.80 -36.74 -1.32
N ILE A 696 5.81 -35.85 -1.32
CA ILE A 696 5.85 -34.58 -0.60
C ILE A 696 5.30 -34.81 0.81
N ILE A 697 6.11 -34.53 1.83
CA ILE A 697 5.70 -34.57 3.24
C ILE A 697 5.38 -33.15 3.68
N THR A 698 4.13 -32.92 4.09
CA THR A 698 3.63 -31.62 4.56
C THR A 698 3.42 -31.64 6.07
N VAL A 699 4.00 -30.65 6.75
CA VAL A 699 3.71 -30.29 8.14
C VAL A 699 2.61 -29.23 8.14
N THR A 700 1.50 -29.53 8.79
CA THR A 700 0.40 -28.59 9.04
C THR A 700 0.34 -28.28 10.54
N PRO A 701 0.59 -27.02 10.97
CA PRO A 701 0.52 -26.64 12.38
C PRO A 701 -0.93 -26.60 12.87
N SER A 702 -1.09 -26.66 14.19
CA SER A 702 -2.36 -26.48 14.90
C SER A 702 -2.12 -25.78 16.24
N GLY A 703 -3.15 -25.07 16.72
CA GLY A 703 -2.96 -24.12 17.84
C GLY A 703 -1.98 -23.02 17.46
N SER A 704 -1.01 -22.73 18.32
CA SER A 704 0.02 -21.71 18.07
C SER A 704 1.40 -22.27 17.70
N PHE A 705 1.45 -23.48 17.13
CA PHE A 705 2.71 -24.15 16.84
C PHE A 705 3.54 -23.44 15.76
N THR A 706 4.69 -22.88 16.17
CA THR A 706 5.70 -22.23 15.31
C THR A 706 7.06 -22.93 15.37
N GLY A 707 7.15 -24.07 16.07
CA GLY A 707 8.39 -24.80 16.32
C GLY A 707 9.05 -25.36 15.06
N THR A 708 10.34 -25.69 15.17
CA THR A 708 11.06 -26.39 14.09
C THR A 708 10.76 -27.88 14.14
N VAL A 709 10.21 -28.44 13.06
CA VAL A 709 9.97 -29.88 12.93
C VAL A 709 11.16 -30.53 12.24
N THR A 710 11.80 -31.48 12.92
CA THR A 710 12.87 -32.30 12.37
C THR A 710 12.30 -33.61 11.84
N LEU A 711 12.48 -33.86 10.54
CA LEU A 711 11.99 -35.04 9.83
C LEU A 711 13.05 -36.15 9.79
N SER A 712 12.61 -37.38 9.97
CA SER A 712 13.39 -38.61 9.77
C SER A 712 12.54 -39.65 9.03
N ALA A 713 13.18 -40.58 8.32
CA ALA A 713 12.50 -41.63 7.56
C ALA A 713 13.06 -43.00 7.95
N SER A 714 12.17 -43.95 8.24
CA SER A 714 12.50 -45.32 8.62
C SER A 714 11.82 -46.31 7.66
N PRO A 715 12.54 -46.84 6.66
CA PRO A 715 12.00 -47.83 5.73
C PRO A 715 11.97 -49.24 6.35
N SER A 716 10.90 -49.98 6.08
CA SER A 716 10.75 -51.40 6.41
C SER A 716 10.14 -52.16 5.22
N PRO A 717 10.66 -53.33 4.81
CA PRO A 717 11.89 -53.96 5.30
C PRO A 717 13.16 -53.16 4.91
N THR A 718 14.32 -53.55 5.46
CA THR A 718 15.61 -52.93 5.11
C THR A 718 15.97 -53.18 3.64
N GLY A 719 16.56 -52.19 2.96
CA GLY A 719 16.94 -52.28 1.54
C GLY A 719 16.60 -51.05 0.71
N LEU A 720 15.87 -50.10 1.31
CA LEU A 720 15.55 -48.80 0.73
C LEU A 720 16.45 -47.71 1.34
N THR A 721 16.97 -46.80 0.53
CA THR A 721 17.68 -45.59 1.00
C THR A 721 16.81 -44.37 0.75
N CYS A 722 16.56 -43.57 1.78
CA CYS A 722 15.69 -42.39 1.72
C CYS A 722 16.39 -41.11 2.19
N SER A 723 16.02 -39.97 1.60
CA SER A 723 16.58 -38.64 1.89
C SER A 723 15.54 -37.53 1.69
N PHE A 724 15.62 -36.45 2.46
CA PHE A 724 14.77 -35.26 2.30
C PHE A 724 15.48 -34.10 1.59
N SER A 725 14.72 -33.20 0.97
CA SER A 725 15.22 -31.90 0.46
C SER A 725 15.87 -31.03 1.53
N SER A 726 15.37 -31.13 2.76
CA SER A 726 16.02 -30.75 4.01
C SER A 726 15.32 -31.51 5.13
N THR A 727 16.05 -31.91 6.16
CA THR A 727 15.52 -32.63 7.33
C THR A 727 14.83 -31.72 8.35
N THR A 728 14.74 -30.41 8.10
CA THR A 728 14.12 -29.44 9.02
C THR A 728 13.14 -28.51 8.32
N ILE A 729 11.96 -28.35 8.91
CA ILE A 729 10.96 -27.33 8.56
C ILE A 729 10.93 -26.31 9.70
N ASN A 730 11.30 -25.07 9.41
CA ASN A 730 11.30 -23.96 10.37
C ASN A 730 9.94 -23.24 10.36
N GLY A 731 9.52 -22.69 11.50
CA GLY A 731 8.32 -21.85 11.58
C GLY A 731 6.98 -22.62 11.64
N GLY A 732 6.98 -23.89 12.03
CA GLY A 732 5.77 -24.68 12.29
C GLY A 732 5.00 -25.20 11.08
N SER A 733 5.24 -24.70 9.87
CA SER A 733 4.55 -25.11 8.63
C SER A 733 5.49 -25.21 7.45
N GLY A 734 5.25 -26.18 6.55
CA GLY A 734 6.02 -26.32 5.31
C GLY A 734 5.90 -27.70 4.69
N SER A 735 6.57 -27.89 3.55
CA SER A 735 6.56 -29.17 2.82
C SER A 735 7.96 -29.51 2.32
N GLN A 736 8.37 -30.77 2.51
CA GLN A 736 9.69 -31.28 2.11
C GLN A 736 9.51 -32.50 1.22
N THR A 737 10.33 -32.62 0.17
CA THR A 737 10.30 -33.80 -0.70
C THR A 737 11.12 -34.92 -0.05
N LEU A 738 10.48 -36.05 0.19
CA LEU A 738 11.11 -37.34 0.47
C LEU A 738 11.44 -38.02 -0.86
N TRP A 739 12.69 -38.38 -1.08
CA TRP A 739 13.10 -39.33 -2.13
C TRP A 739 13.51 -40.65 -1.50
N CYS A 740 13.16 -41.75 -2.15
CA CYS A 740 13.60 -43.10 -1.76
C CYS A 740 14.01 -43.91 -3.00
N ASN A 741 15.15 -44.60 -2.93
CA ASN A 741 15.66 -45.47 -3.99
C ASN A 741 15.85 -46.90 -3.47
N GLY A 742 15.51 -47.89 -4.30
CA GLY A 742 15.55 -49.31 -3.99
C GLY A 742 15.78 -50.17 -5.24
N GLY A 743 16.47 -51.29 -5.07
CA GLY A 743 16.80 -52.23 -6.16
C GLY A 743 15.92 -53.48 -6.24
N ASN A 744 15.31 -53.91 -5.12
CA ASN A 744 14.58 -55.17 -5.08
C ASN A 744 13.16 -55.01 -5.63
N THR A 745 12.89 -55.64 -6.77
CA THR A 745 11.59 -55.60 -7.44
C THR A 745 10.54 -56.45 -6.73
N GLY A 746 9.28 -56.05 -6.79
CA GLY A 746 8.16 -56.76 -6.16
C GLY A 746 8.12 -56.69 -4.62
N THR A 747 9.08 -56.02 -3.98
CA THR A 747 9.05 -55.75 -2.55
C THR A 747 8.27 -54.47 -2.27
N LEU A 748 7.26 -54.54 -1.40
CA LEU A 748 6.57 -53.39 -0.85
C LEU A 748 7.36 -52.86 0.36
N TYR A 749 7.84 -51.63 0.28
CA TYR A 749 8.46 -50.93 1.39
C TYR A 749 7.47 -49.96 2.02
N THR A 750 7.32 -49.98 3.34
CA THR A 750 6.63 -48.94 4.10
C THR A 750 7.68 -48.03 4.74
N VAL A 751 7.64 -46.74 4.40
CA VAL A 751 8.52 -45.72 4.97
C VAL A 751 7.72 -44.93 6.01
N THR A 752 8.01 -45.16 7.28
CA THR A 752 7.47 -44.33 8.35
C THR A 752 8.31 -43.06 8.45
N VAL A 753 7.71 -41.93 8.11
CA VAL A 753 8.27 -40.60 8.29
C VAL A 753 7.86 -40.09 9.67
N THR A 754 8.84 -39.73 10.50
CA THR A 754 8.63 -39.17 11.83
C THR A 754 9.06 -37.72 11.87
N GLY A 755 8.15 -36.84 12.28
CA GLY A 755 8.43 -35.43 12.58
C GLY A 755 8.55 -35.25 14.08
N ASN A 756 9.61 -34.59 14.52
CA ASN A 756 9.91 -34.35 15.92
C ASN A 756 10.03 -32.85 16.20
N SER A 757 9.31 -32.36 17.20
CA SER A 757 9.49 -31.03 17.78
C SER A 757 9.13 -31.12 19.26
N ALA A 758 10.08 -31.59 20.08
CA ALA A 758 9.85 -31.98 21.47
C ALA A 758 9.02 -30.94 22.25
N PRO A 759 7.98 -31.36 23.00
CA PRO A 759 7.60 -32.74 23.34
C PRO A 759 6.80 -33.49 22.26
N LEU A 760 6.51 -32.87 21.11
CA LEU A 760 5.65 -33.44 20.07
C LEU A 760 6.39 -34.42 19.15
N THR A 761 5.70 -35.50 18.80
CA THR A 761 6.17 -36.48 17.80
C THR A 761 4.97 -37.00 17.02
N HIS A 762 5.02 -36.88 15.70
CA HIS A 762 3.99 -37.38 14.79
C HIS A 762 4.59 -38.21 13.67
N THR A 763 3.79 -39.11 13.10
CA THR A 763 4.21 -39.96 11.99
C THR A 763 3.24 -39.93 10.83
N THR A 764 3.76 -40.09 9.61
CA THR A 764 2.99 -40.43 8.41
C THR A 764 3.72 -41.53 7.64
N THR A 765 3.04 -42.24 6.74
CA THR A 765 3.60 -43.39 6.02
C THR A 765 3.52 -43.22 4.52
N VAL A 766 4.59 -43.59 3.82
CA VAL A 766 4.63 -43.68 2.35
C VAL A 766 4.99 -45.10 1.94
N THR A 767 4.19 -45.71 1.07
CA THR A 767 4.54 -47.02 0.48
C THR A 767 5.31 -46.84 -0.83
N PHE A 768 6.44 -47.55 -0.98
CA PHE A 768 7.22 -47.60 -2.21
C PHE A 768 7.25 -49.03 -2.76
N THR A 769 6.92 -49.18 -4.04
CA THR A 769 7.04 -50.46 -4.77
C THR A 769 7.95 -50.28 -5.97
N PHE A 770 8.93 -51.16 -6.13
CA PHE A 770 9.85 -51.15 -7.27
C PHE A 770 9.47 -52.24 -8.26
N THR A 771 9.40 -51.91 -9.55
CA THR A 771 9.06 -52.83 -10.63
C THR A 771 10.22 -53.01 -11.61
N THR A 772 10.27 -54.16 -12.28
CA THR A 772 11.10 -54.34 -13.48
C THR A 772 10.47 -53.56 -14.64
N PRO A 773 11.24 -52.84 -15.46
CA PRO A 773 10.69 -52.25 -16.69
C PRO A 773 10.17 -53.35 -17.61
N TYR A 774 8.95 -53.19 -18.12
CA TYR A 774 8.44 -53.99 -19.23
C TYR A 774 9.29 -53.77 -20.48
N SER A 775 9.63 -54.84 -21.20
CA SER A 775 10.29 -54.75 -22.50
C SER A 775 9.80 -55.84 -23.44
N LEU A 776 9.60 -55.48 -24.71
CA LEU A 776 9.32 -56.40 -25.81
C LEU A 776 10.34 -56.15 -26.92
N ARG A 777 10.81 -57.22 -27.55
CA ARG A 777 11.41 -57.18 -28.89
C ARG A 777 10.86 -58.36 -29.68
N ASP A 778 10.40 -58.09 -30.88
CA ASP A 778 9.95 -59.11 -31.82
C ASP A 778 10.59 -58.83 -33.19
N ASP A 779 11.37 -59.79 -33.69
CA ASP A 779 12.06 -59.76 -35.00
C ASP A 779 11.25 -60.59 -36.04
N PHE A 780 9.93 -60.63 -35.85
CA PHE A 780 8.91 -61.37 -36.60
C PHE A 780 9.30 -62.80 -37.08
N PRO A 781 9.89 -63.67 -36.23
CA PRO A 781 10.48 -64.96 -36.63
C PRO A 781 9.44 -66.06 -36.89
N TYR A 782 8.35 -65.72 -37.56
CA TYR A 782 7.16 -66.57 -37.75
C TYR A 782 7.08 -67.10 -39.19
N THR A 783 6.75 -68.39 -39.33
CA THR A 783 6.53 -69.05 -40.63
C THR A 783 5.10 -68.90 -41.17
N SER A 784 4.17 -68.38 -40.36
CA SER A 784 2.80 -68.06 -40.75
C SER A 784 2.15 -67.09 -39.79
N VAL A 785 1.11 -66.38 -40.24
CA VAL A 785 0.32 -65.46 -39.41
C VAL A 785 -0.32 -66.18 -38.21
N ASN A 786 -0.70 -67.45 -38.36
CA ASN A 786 -1.24 -68.26 -37.26
C ASN A 786 -0.20 -68.50 -36.15
N ASN A 787 1.09 -68.64 -36.48
CA ASN A 787 2.15 -68.76 -35.47
C ASN A 787 2.34 -67.43 -34.73
N MET A 788 2.32 -66.31 -35.46
CA MET A 788 2.41 -64.96 -34.88
C MET A 788 1.23 -64.66 -33.94
N VAL A 789 0.01 -65.01 -34.32
CA VAL A 789 -1.18 -64.89 -33.45
C VAL A 789 -1.07 -65.79 -32.21
N SER A 790 -0.55 -67.01 -32.36
CA SER A 790 -0.30 -67.91 -31.22
C SER A 790 0.74 -67.39 -30.24
N ALA A 791 1.66 -66.52 -30.70
CA ALA A 791 2.64 -65.83 -29.85
C ALA A 791 2.07 -64.58 -29.13
N GLY A 792 0.80 -64.23 -29.36
CA GLY A 792 0.09 -63.15 -28.66
C GLY A 792 -0.23 -61.91 -29.50
N TRP A 793 0.17 -61.89 -30.77
CA TRP A 793 -0.28 -60.86 -31.71
C TRP A 793 -1.74 -61.05 -32.12
N THR A 794 -2.36 -60.02 -32.70
CA THR A 794 -3.74 -60.07 -33.20
C THR A 794 -3.85 -59.33 -34.53
N VAL A 795 -4.50 -59.95 -35.52
CA VAL A 795 -4.90 -59.27 -36.77
C VAL A 795 -6.01 -58.27 -36.42
N CYS A 796 -5.78 -56.98 -36.65
CA CYS A 796 -6.66 -55.89 -36.20
C CYS A 796 -7.09 -54.93 -37.32
N GLY A 797 -6.97 -55.37 -38.57
CA GLY A 797 -7.47 -54.70 -39.77
C GLY A 797 -8.57 -55.50 -40.49
N THR A 798 -9.01 -55.01 -41.65
CA THR A 798 -10.20 -55.49 -42.36
C THR A 798 -9.93 -56.74 -43.23
N GLN A 799 -9.72 -57.88 -42.57
CA GLN A 799 -9.72 -59.24 -43.15
C GLN A 799 -8.65 -59.56 -44.22
N ASN A 800 -8.83 -60.68 -44.92
CA ASN A 800 -7.83 -61.76 -44.96
C ASN A 800 -7.05 -61.82 -46.27
N GLY A 801 -5.71 -61.84 -46.20
CA GLY A 801 -4.80 -61.87 -47.36
C GLY A 801 -3.80 -60.70 -47.44
N GLN A 802 -4.00 -59.65 -46.65
CA GLN A 802 -3.14 -58.45 -46.63
C GLN A 802 -2.10 -58.42 -45.50
N VAL A 803 -2.03 -59.49 -44.72
CA VAL A 803 -0.99 -59.72 -43.72
C VAL A 803 -0.28 -61.01 -44.11
N SER A 804 1.04 -60.95 -44.25
CA SER A 804 1.87 -62.14 -44.42
C SER A 804 3.16 -61.99 -43.61
N VAL A 805 3.73 -63.12 -43.18
CA VAL A 805 5.00 -63.14 -42.46
C VAL A 805 5.81 -64.35 -42.92
N ALA A 806 7.04 -64.08 -43.34
CA ALA A 806 7.99 -65.08 -43.83
C ALA A 806 9.41 -64.51 -43.77
N ASN A 807 10.43 -65.36 -43.61
CA ASN A 807 11.84 -64.96 -43.60
C ASN A 807 12.16 -63.81 -42.62
N SER A 808 11.52 -63.78 -41.44
CA SER A 808 11.61 -62.72 -40.43
C SER A 808 11.09 -61.34 -40.87
N ILE A 809 10.34 -61.24 -41.98
CA ILE A 809 9.71 -59.99 -42.41
C ILE A 809 8.18 -60.11 -42.26
N LEU A 810 7.59 -59.14 -41.57
CA LEU A 810 6.15 -58.90 -41.58
C LEU A 810 5.81 -57.97 -42.76
N THR A 811 5.04 -58.47 -43.72
CA THR A 811 4.58 -57.69 -44.87
C THR A 811 3.10 -57.36 -44.70
N LEU A 812 2.80 -56.06 -44.65
CA LEU A 812 1.45 -55.50 -44.52
C LEU A 812 1.06 -54.75 -45.79
N THR A 813 -0.20 -54.89 -46.21
CA THR A 813 -0.74 -54.32 -47.45
C THR A 813 -1.98 -53.47 -47.15
N ASN A 814 -2.10 -52.32 -47.82
CA ASN A 814 -3.31 -51.49 -47.83
C ASN A 814 -3.58 -51.02 -49.25
N ASP A 815 -4.67 -51.51 -49.84
CA ASP A 815 -5.09 -51.25 -51.23
C ASP A 815 -6.07 -50.07 -51.36
N GLY A 816 -6.20 -49.26 -50.31
CA GLY A 816 -7.15 -48.15 -50.21
C GLY A 816 -8.59 -48.59 -49.91
N THR A 817 -8.90 -49.89 -49.88
CA THR A 817 -10.22 -50.44 -49.55
C THR A 817 -10.18 -51.36 -48.32
N ASN A 818 -9.18 -52.24 -48.28
CA ASN A 818 -8.89 -53.16 -47.20
C ASN A 818 -7.50 -52.82 -46.63
N VAL A 819 -7.30 -53.05 -45.32
CA VAL A 819 -6.01 -52.81 -44.65
C VAL A 819 -5.61 -53.98 -43.75
N GLY A 820 -4.41 -54.53 -43.95
CA GLY A 820 -3.78 -55.51 -43.07
C GLY A 820 -3.03 -54.84 -41.92
N ASN A 821 -3.57 -54.88 -40.70
CA ASN A 821 -2.91 -54.37 -39.49
C ASN A 821 -2.59 -55.51 -38.51
N MET A 822 -1.44 -55.42 -37.84
CA MET A 822 -1.05 -56.33 -36.75
C MET A 822 -0.89 -55.57 -35.43
N CYS A 823 -1.54 -56.09 -34.38
CA CYS A 823 -1.58 -55.47 -33.06
C CYS A 823 -0.93 -56.33 -31.99
N TRP A 824 -0.18 -55.69 -31.09
CA TRP A 824 0.25 -56.26 -29.81
C TRP A 824 -0.44 -55.54 -28.66
N SER A 825 -1.25 -56.28 -27.87
CA SER A 825 -2.00 -55.74 -26.73
C SER A 825 -1.61 -56.37 -25.38
N ASN A 826 -0.64 -57.30 -25.38
CA ASN A 826 -0.17 -57.96 -24.14
C ASN A 826 0.85 -57.05 -23.43
N ILE A 827 0.36 -55.92 -22.94
CA ILE A 827 1.16 -54.88 -22.28
C ILE A 827 0.67 -54.75 -20.82
N PRO A 828 1.56 -54.85 -19.81
CA PRO A 828 1.17 -54.71 -18.41
C PRO A 828 0.55 -53.35 -18.09
N ALA A 829 -0.40 -53.33 -17.16
CA ALA A 829 -0.94 -52.08 -16.63
C ALA A 829 0.17 -51.24 -15.96
N GLY A 830 0.14 -49.92 -16.13
CA GLY A 830 1.10 -48.98 -15.53
C GLY A 830 2.35 -48.68 -16.36
N VAL A 831 2.43 -49.12 -17.62
CA VAL A 831 3.48 -48.70 -18.57
C VAL A 831 3.19 -47.26 -19.05
N THR A 832 3.38 -46.26 -18.19
CA THR A 832 3.04 -44.83 -18.44
C THR A 832 4.11 -44.04 -19.18
N SER A 833 5.37 -44.48 -19.11
CA SER A 833 6.49 -43.94 -19.86
C SER A 833 7.17 -45.06 -20.65
N TRP A 834 7.26 -44.88 -21.96
CA TRP A 834 7.60 -45.93 -22.91
C TRP A 834 8.23 -45.37 -24.19
N THR A 835 9.14 -46.14 -24.77
CA THR A 835 9.67 -45.94 -26.12
C THR A 835 9.22 -47.13 -26.97
N VAL A 836 8.53 -46.86 -28.09
CA VAL A 836 8.20 -47.86 -29.11
C VAL A 836 8.98 -47.50 -30.37
N THR A 837 9.80 -48.43 -30.86
CA THR A 837 10.54 -48.27 -32.12
C THR A 837 10.20 -49.42 -33.05
N THR A 838 9.98 -49.14 -34.33
CA THR A 838 9.79 -50.16 -35.37
C THR A 838 10.67 -49.85 -36.57
N ARG A 839 11.17 -50.89 -37.23
CA ARG A 839 11.97 -50.79 -38.44
C ARG A 839 11.12 -51.13 -39.64
N GLY A 840 10.67 -50.09 -40.35
CA GLY A 840 9.74 -50.18 -41.48
C GLY A 840 10.40 -49.84 -42.81
N GLN A 841 9.94 -50.46 -43.90
CA GLN A 841 10.36 -50.18 -45.27
C GLN A 841 9.14 -50.01 -46.16
N TYR A 842 9.07 -48.90 -46.88
CA TYR A 842 8.15 -48.74 -48.01
C TYR A 842 8.63 -49.65 -49.15
N ALA A 843 7.91 -50.75 -49.37
CA ALA A 843 8.36 -51.85 -50.22
C ALA A 843 7.87 -51.71 -51.67
N SER A 844 6.62 -51.29 -51.88
CA SER A 844 6.04 -51.00 -53.21
C SER A 844 4.73 -50.22 -53.14
N GLN A 845 4.42 -49.45 -54.19
CA GLN A 845 3.08 -48.91 -54.49
C GLN A 845 2.20 -50.03 -55.09
N LEU A 846 0.88 -50.00 -54.87
CA LEU A 846 -0.04 -50.98 -55.47
C LEU A 846 -0.61 -50.54 -56.81
N CYS A 847 -1.24 -49.35 -56.95
CA CYS A 847 -1.66 -48.86 -58.29
C CYS A 847 -1.97 -47.34 -58.44
N CYS A 848 -2.07 -46.90 -59.70
CA CYS A 848 -2.73 -45.65 -60.14
C CYS A 848 -2.12 -44.28 -59.78
N TYR A 849 -1.32 -44.12 -58.72
CA TYR A 849 -0.56 -42.87 -58.46
C TYR A 849 0.91 -42.98 -58.93
N PRO A 850 1.59 -41.85 -59.27
CA PRO A 850 3.01 -41.88 -59.60
C PRO A 850 3.83 -42.48 -58.44
N PRO A 851 4.85 -43.31 -58.71
CA PRO A 851 5.50 -44.20 -57.72
C PRO A 851 6.39 -43.50 -56.68
N THR A 852 6.26 -42.18 -56.55
CA THR A 852 7.13 -41.28 -55.78
C THR A 852 6.70 -41.05 -54.34
N ASN A 853 5.52 -41.56 -53.93
CA ASN A 853 4.81 -41.03 -52.76
C ASN A 853 4.96 -41.89 -51.49
N GLY A 854 5.98 -42.75 -51.45
CA GLY A 854 6.13 -43.83 -50.47
C GLY A 854 5.96 -43.45 -49.01
N ALA A 855 5.07 -44.17 -48.32
CA ALA A 855 4.70 -43.91 -46.94
C ALA A 855 4.89 -45.13 -46.03
N THR A 856 5.25 -44.87 -44.78
CA THR A 856 5.37 -45.86 -43.69
C THR A 856 5.08 -45.16 -42.36
N TRP A 857 4.48 -45.86 -41.40
CA TRP A 857 4.12 -45.28 -40.11
C TRP A 857 4.02 -46.31 -38.98
N VAL A 858 3.96 -45.79 -37.75
CA VAL A 858 3.72 -46.57 -36.53
C VAL A 858 2.64 -45.92 -35.69
N SER A 859 1.72 -46.75 -35.17
CA SER A 859 0.61 -46.28 -34.34
C SER A 859 0.60 -46.97 -32.98
N VAL A 860 0.36 -46.21 -31.92
CA VAL A 860 0.40 -46.67 -30.52
C VAL A 860 -0.82 -46.12 -29.78
N THR A 861 -1.55 -46.99 -29.10
CA THR A 861 -2.72 -46.63 -28.30
C THR A 861 -2.33 -46.65 -26.82
N SER A 862 -2.59 -45.54 -26.15
CA SER A 862 -2.53 -45.40 -24.69
C SER A 862 -3.90 -45.72 -24.06
N ALA A 863 -4.10 -45.45 -22.77
CA ALA A 863 -5.38 -45.70 -22.11
C ALA A 863 -6.49 -44.73 -22.56
N THR A 864 -6.13 -43.55 -23.08
CA THR A 864 -7.10 -42.54 -23.52
C THR A 864 -6.95 -42.07 -24.97
N HIS A 865 -5.77 -42.20 -25.60
CA HIS A 865 -5.48 -41.64 -26.93
C HIS A 865 -4.77 -42.63 -27.85
N THR A 866 -4.93 -42.48 -29.16
CA THR A 866 -4.09 -43.15 -30.16
C THR A 866 -3.19 -42.15 -30.86
N TYR A 867 -1.88 -42.40 -30.82
CA TYR A 867 -0.87 -41.64 -31.54
C TYR A 867 -0.45 -42.39 -32.79
N GLN A 868 -0.11 -41.64 -33.83
CA GLN A 868 0.37 -42.19 -35.09
C GLN A 868 1.43 -41.25 -35.67
N PHE A 869 2.58 -41.80 -36.08
CA PHE A 869 3.70 -41.03 -36.65
C PHE A 869 3.97 -41.46 -38.10
N ASP A 870 3.70 -40.56 -39.03
CA ASP A 870 3.70 -40.83 -40.47
C ASP A 870 4.87 -40.16 -41.17
N LEU A 871 5.50 -40.93 -42.06
CA LEU A 871 6.34 -40.43 -43.14
C LEU A 871 5.46 -40.40 -44.40
N ASP A 872 4.92 -39.23 -44.75
CA ASP A 872 3.99 -39.06 -45.87
C ASP A 872 4.74 -38.54 -47.10
N GLY A 873 4.91 -39.43 -48.08
CA GLY A 873 5.64 -39.13 -49.30
C GLY A 873 4.87 -38.34 -50.34
N TYR A 874 3.54 -38.28 -50.26
CA TYR A 874 2.74 -37.47 -51.17
C TYR A 874 2.88 -35.98 -50.84
N TYR A 875 2.92 -35.64 -49.54
CA TYR A 875 3.11 -34.28 -49.06
C TYR A 875 4.57 -33.94 -48.65
N ASN A 876 5.53 -34.83 -48.88
CA ASN A 876 6.95 -34.69 -48.49
C ASN A 876 7.12 -34.24 -47.03
N SER A 877 6.29 -34.78 -46.14
CA SER A 877 6.10 -34.28 -44.78
C SER A 877 6.05 -35.42 -43.77
N TYR A 878 6.50 -35.11 -42.56
CA TYR A 878 6.27 -35.91 -41.37
C TYR A 878 5.02 -35.40 -40.65
N TYR A 879 4.15 -36.30 -40.21
CA TYR A 879 2.95 -35.96 -39.43
C TYR A 879 2.93 -36.71 -38.10
N LEU A 880 2.54 -36.02 -37.03
CA LEU A 880 2.13 -36.66 -35.78
C LEU A 880 0.63 -36.45 -35.61
N PHE A 881 -0.09 -37.54 -35.45
CA PHE A 881 -1.53 -37.56 -35.22
C PHE A 881 -1.84 -37.95 -33.77
N ARG A 882 -2.99 -37.46 -33.29
CA ARG A 882 -3.64 -37.86 -32.04
C ARG A 882 -5.12 -38.07 -32.35
N ASP A 883 -5.64 -39.26 -32.08
CA ASP A 883 -7.05 -39.64 -32.30
C ASP A 883 -7.54 -39.35 -33.74
N GLY A 884 -6.66 -39.53 -34.73
CA GLY A 884 -6.92 -39.24 -36.15
C GLY A 884 -6.76 -37.77 -36.57
N VAL A 885 -6.47 -36.85 -35.64
CA VAL A 885 -6.25 -35.42 -35.90
C VAL A 885 -4.75 -35.12 -36.00
N LYS A 886 -4.32 -34.41 -37.05
CA LYS A 886 -2.93 -33.92 -37.19
C LYS A 886 -2.63 -32.90 -36.09
N VAL A 887 -1.72 -33.22 -35.16
CA VAL A 887 -1.27 -32.32 -34.08
C VAL A 887 0.08 -31.67 -34.37
N GLN A 888 0.90 -32.25 -35.26
CA GLN A 888 2.13 -31.64 -35.77
C GLN A 888 2.31 -31.92 -37.27
N THR A 889 3.01 -31.02 -37.96
CA THR A 889 3.41 -31.16 -39.37
C THR A 889 4.82 -30.61 -39.53
N VAL A 890 5.74 -31.39 -40.10
CA VAL A 890 7.12 -30.97 -40.37
C VAL A 890 7.47 -31.36 -41.80
N SER A 891 7.84 -30.38 -42.64
CA SER A 891 8.24 -30.64 -44.03
C SER A 891 9.67 -31.20 -44.12
N GLY A 892 9.96 -31.86 -45.24
CA GLY A 892 11.32 -32.33 -45.57
C GLY A 892 11.55 -33.84 -45.44
N TYR A 893 10.49 -34.65 -45.47
CA TYR A 893 10.63 -36.07 -45.80
C TYR A 893 10.82 -36.21 -47.32
N THR A 894 11.61 -37.19 -47.75
CA THR A 894 11.82 -37.51 -49.18
C THR A 894 11.72 -39.02 -49.33
N PRO A 895 10.73 -39.55 -50.08
CA PRO A 895 10.49 -40.99 -50.15
C PRO A 895 11.64 -41.79 -50.75
N GLN A 896 11.92 -42.94 -50.14
CA GLN A 896 12.96 -43.86 -50.58
C GLN A 896 12.38 -45.28 -50.71
N LEU A 897 12.08 -45.69 -51.94
CA LEU A 897 11.61 -47.05 -52.23
C LEU A 897 12.67 -48.08 -51.82
N GLY A 898 12.30 -49.03 -50.98
CA GLY A 898 13.19 -50.08 -50.50
C GLY A 898 14.18 -49.65 -49.40
N ALA A 899 14.13 -48.41 -48.91
CA ALA A 899 14.92 -48.02 -47.74
C ALA A 899 14.25 -48.45 -46.43
N TRP A 900 15.07 -48.83 -45.46
CA TRP A 900 14.64 -49.14 -44.09
C TRP A 900 14.78 -47.90 -43.21
N HIS A 901 13.70 -47.55 -42.51
CA HIS A 901 13.63 -46.44 -41.58
C HIS A 901 13.31 -46.93 -40.16
N ASP A 902 13.98 -46.36 -39.16
CA ASP A 902 13.69 -46.63 -37.75
C ASP A 902 12.74 -45.55 -37.21
N LEU A 903 11.47 -45.89 -37.04
CA LEU A 903 10.41 -45.00 -36.58
C LEU A 903 10.18 -45.19 -35.09
N THR A 904 10.31 -44.11 -34.31
CA THR A 904 10.18 -44.15 -32.86
C THR A 904 9.15 -43.14 -32.34
N LEU A 905 8.30 -43.62 -31.43
CA LEU A 905 7.43 -42.84 -30.57
C LEU A 905 7.85 -43.01 -29.11
N ASP A 906 8.31 -41.93 -28.48
CA ASP A 906 8.76 -41.88 -27.08
C ASP A 906 7.81 -41.01 -26.25
N MET A 907 7.10 -41.62 -25.31
CA MET A 907 6.18 -40.96 -24.37
C MET A 907 6.82 -40.91 -22.99
N ARG A 908 7.05 -39.70 -22.44
CA ARG A 908 7.33 -39.51 -20.99
C ARG A 908 6.56 -38.32 -20.45
N ASN A 909 6.02 -38.42 -19.24
CA ASN A 909 5.32 -37.33 -18.55
C ASN A 909 4.25 -36.60 -19.40
N GLY A 910 3.58 -37.33 -20.30
CA GLY A 910 2.61 -36.74 -21.23
C GLY A 910 3.22 -35.98 -22.41
N ILE A 911 4.52 -36.09 -22.68
CA ILE A 911 5.12 -35.57 -23.92
C ILE A 911 5.42 -36.75 -24.83
N ILE A 912 4.73 -36.80 -25.97
CA ILE A 912 4.95 -37.77 -27.05
C ILE A 912 5.93 -37.16 -28.08
N THR A 913 7.08 -37.79 -28.26
CA THR A 913 8.16 -37.35 -29.15
C THR A 913 8.25 -38.30 -30.33
N ALA A 914 8.24 -37.76 -31.54
CA ALA A 914 8.37 -38.51 -32.79
C ALA A 914 9.78 -38.36 -33.37
N ILE A 915 10.42 -39.49 -33.64
CA ILE A 915 11.82 -39.60 -34.04
C ILE A 915 11.89 -40.53 -35.26
N ALA A 916 12.56 -40.10 -36.32
CA ALA A 916 12.86 -40.92 -37.49
C ALA A 916 14.37 -41.02 -37.69
N ASP A 917 14.89 -42.22 -37.88
CA ASP A 917 16.32 -42.50 -38.13
C ASP A 917 17.26 -41.87 -37.08
N GLY A 918 16.84 -41.93 -35.81
CA GLY A 918 17.55 -41.34 -34.68
C GLY A 918 17.45 -39.81 -34.54
N LYS A 919 16.80 -39.11 -35.46
CA LYS A 919 16.59 -37.65 -35.43
C LYS A 919 15.21 -37.33 -34.85
N ILE A 920 15.16 -36.48 -33.82
CA ILE A 920 13.90 -35.89 -33.34
C ILE A 920 13.29 -35.05 -34.46
N ILE A 921 12.06 -35.39 -34.85
CA ILE A 921 11.30 -34.67 -35.87
C ILE A 921 10.35 -33.66 -35.22
N THR A 922 9.58 -34.09 -34.21
CA THR A 922 8.64 -33.22 -33.50
C THR A 922 8.25 -33.80 -32.13
N SER A 923 7.56 -33.02 -31.32
CA SER A 923 6.96 -33.46 -30.06
C SER A 923 5.62 -32.77 -29.81
N TYR A 924 4.72 -33.45 -29.11
CA TYR A 924 3.43 -32.93 -28.68
C TYR A 924 3.25 -33.16 -27.17
N THR A 925 2.64 -32.19 -26.48
CA THR A 925 2.32 -32.29 -25.04
C THR A 925 0.85 -32.59 -24.86
N GLU A 926 0.55 -33.65 -24.12
CA GLU A 926 -0.79 -34.01 -23.69
C GLU A 926 -1.35 -33.02 -22.67
N PHE A 927 -2.51 -32.48 -23.00
CA PHE A 927 -3.25 -31.59 -22.10
C PHE A 927 -4.24 -32.43 -21.26
N GLY A 928 -3.79 -32.85 -20.09
CA GLY A 928 -4.69 -33.34 -19.04
C GLY A 928 -5.42 -32.19 -18.33
N ASN A 929 -6.53 -32.49 -17.66
CA ASN A 929 -7.14 -31.60 -16.66
C ASN A 929 -7.34 -32.36 -15.34
N THR A 930 -7.71 -31.66 -14.26
CA THR A 930 -7.82 -32.25 -12.92
C THR A 930 -8.81 -33.42 -12.81
N ASN A 931 -9.74 -33.54 -13.77
CA ASN A 931 -10.78 -34.56 -13.79
C ASN A 931 -10.48 -35.69 -14.79
N ASN A 932 -9.47 -35.52 -15.65
CA ASN A 932 -8.99 -36.53 -16.58
C ASN A 932 -7.46 -36.36 -16.76
N PRO A 933 -6.64 -37.03 -15.92
CA PRO A 933 -5.19 -36.99 -16.07
C PRO A 933 -4.77 -37.62 -17.42
N PRO A 934 -3.61 -37.22 -17.99
CA PRO A 934 -3.20 -37.71 -19.31
C PRO A 934 -2.98 -39.23 -19.25
N GLY A 935 -3.83 -39.99 -19.97
CA GLY A 935 -3.94 -41.44 -19.90
C GLY A 935 -2.81 -42.18 -20.63
N ASN A 936 -1.56 -41.83 -20.31
CA ASN A 936 -0.35 -42.20 -21.06
C ASN A 936 0.02 -43.69 -21.00
N ALA A 937 -0.66 -44.50 -20.19
CA ALA A 937 -0.39 -45.92 -20.06
C ALA A 937 -0.55 -46.63 -21.41
N LEU A 938 0.52 -47.20 -21.96
CA LEU A 938 0.51 -47.93 -23.23
C LEU A 938 -0.40 -49.17 -23.11
N THR A 939 -1.37 -49.29 -24.01
CA THR A 939 -2.31 -50.43 -24.04
C THR A 939 -2.17 -51.29 -25.28
N ARG A 940 -1.74 -50.71 -26.41
CA ARG A 940 -1.56 -51.44 -27.67
C ARG A 940 -0.55 -50.78 -28.60
N ILE A 941 0.18 -51.60 -29.34
CA ILE A 941 1.00 -51.19 -30.48
C ILE A 941 0.36 -51.74 -31.75
N THR A 942 0.33 -50.93 -32.81
CA THR A 942 -0.23 -51.28 -34.10
C THR A 942 0.83 -51.08 -35.17
N MET A 943 1.13 -52.15 -35.91
CA MET A 943 1.90 -52.11 -37.15
C MET A 943 0.89 -51.91 -38.29
N ASN A 944 1.14 -50.90 -39.12
CA ASN A 944 0.21 -50.43 -40.14
C ASN A 944 0.97 -50.08 -41.43
N PRO A 945 0.46 -50.45 -42.62
CA PRO A 945 1.04 -50.05 -43.89
C PRO A 945 0.50 -48.70 -44.38
N GLY A 946 1.30 -48.01 -45.20
CA GLY A 946 0.91 -46.77 -45.87
C GLY A 946 -0.30 -46.95 -46.81
N TRP A 947 -1.07 -45.88 -47.04
CA TRP A 947 -2.21 -45.89 -47.98
C TRP A 947 -1.75 -46.22 -49.42
N ASP A 948 -2.38 -47.21 -50.06
CA ASP A 948 -2.00 -47.73 -51.40
C ASP A 948 -0.55 -48.26 -51.47
N THR A 949 -0.06 -48.84 -50.36
CA THR A 949 1.30 -49.40 -50.28
C THR A 949 1.36 -50.82 -49.73
N VAL A 950 2.49 -51.45 -50.00
CA VAL A 950 3.05 -52.56 -49.24
C VAL A 950 4.15 -52.01 -48.33
N THR A 951 4.06 -52.30 -47.04
CA THR A 951 5.08 -51.94 -46.04
C THR A 951 5.64 -53.22 -45.40
N ASN A 952 6.96 -53.35 -45.40
CA ASN A 952 7.67 -54.43 -44.71
C ASN A 952 8.13 -53.94 -43.33
N PHE A 953 8.12 -54.82 -42.34
CA PHE A 953 8.68 -54.59 -41.01
C PHE A 953 9.66 -55.71 -40.65
N ASP A 954 10.85 -55.33 -40.19
CA ASP A 954 11.96 -56.23 -39.80
C ASP A 954 11.88 -56.57 -38.31
N TRP A 955 11.65 -55.56 -37.47
CA TRP A 955 11.45 -55.74 -36.04
C TRP A 955 10.66 -54.60 -35.40
N VAL A 956 10.12 -54.88 -34.21
CA VAL A 956 9.56 -53.89 -33.29
C VAL A 956 10.15 -54.07 -31.89
N THR A 957 10.40 -52.95 -31.20
CA THR A 957 10.83 -52.91 -29.80
C THR A 957 9.90 -52.01 -28.98
N VAL A 958 9.77 -52.37 -27.71
CA VAL A 958 9.05 -51.62 -26.68
C VAL A 958 9.92 -51.64 -25.45
N THR A 959 10.17 -50.47 -24.87
CA THR A 959 10.89 -50.36 -23.61
C THR A 959 10.10 -49.45 -22.70
N GLN A 960 9.63 -49.96 -21.56
CA GLN A 960 9.20 -49.13 -20.45
C GLN A 960 10.44 -48.47 -19.86
N VAL A 961 10.34 -47.17 -19.63
CA VAL A 961 11.48 -46.30 -19.39
C VAL A 961 11.10 -45.28 -18.33
N SER A 962 12.07 -44.74 -17.62
CA SER A 962 11.82 -43.82 -16.51
C SER A 962 11.21 -42.49 -16.99
N ASP A 963 10.38 -41.89 -16.14
CA ASP A 963 9.84 -40.54 -16.28
C ASP A 963 10.92 -39.44 -16.34
N ALA A 964 12.16 -39.78 -15.97
CA ALA A 964 13.32 -38.91 -16.14
C ALA A 964 13.71 -38.83 -17.63
N PHE A 965 13.34 -37.72 -18.28
CA PHE A 965 14.14 -37.25 -19.42
C PHE A 965 15.52 -36.82 -18.90
N PRO A 966 16.64 -37.23 -19.51
CA PRO A 966 17.86 -36.45 -19.39
C PRO A 966 17.58 -35.07 -20.01
N SER A 967 17.85 -34.02 -19.24
CA SER A 967 17.81 -32.65 -19.74
C SER A 967 18.86 -32.49 -20.85
N ASP A 968 18.53 -31.81 -21.94
CA ASP A 968 19.36 -31.79 -23.16
C ASP A 968 19.43 -30.39 -23.82
N PHE A 969 20.13 -30.22 -24.94
CA PHE A 969 20.22 -28.94 -25.65
C PHE A 969 20.11 -29.09 -27.17
N ILE A 970 19.58 -28.07 -27.83
CA ILE A 970 19.54 -27.95 -29.30
C ILE A 970 20.67 -27.02 -29.74
N ILE A 971 21.29 -27.29 -30.90
CA ILE A 971 22.34 -26.46 -31.51
C ILE A 971 22.00 -26.15 -32.99
N GLY A 972 22.19 -24.91 -33.42
CA GLY A 972 21.92 -24.45 -34.79
C GLY A 972 22.84 -23.32 -35.23
N ALA A 973 23.08 -23.17 -36.55
CA ALA A 973 23.88 -22.09 -37.12
C ALA A 973 23.01 -21.07 -37.87
N SER A 974 23.25 -19.78 -37.65
CA SER A 974 22.53 -18.69 -38.33
C SER A 974 23.48 -17.52 -38.65
N PRO A 975 23.67 -17.17 -39.95
CA PRO A 975 23.16 -17.86 -41.13
C PRO A 975 23.84 -19.23 -41.35
N ILE A 976 23.12 -20.17 -41.98
CA ILE A 976 23.63 -21.52 -42.31
C ILE A 976 24.64 -21.53 -43.47
N SER A 977 24.73 -20.43 -44.23
CA SER A 977 25.68 -20.25 -45.33
C SER A 977 26.23 -18.82 -45.36
N VAL A 978 27.55 -18.68 -45.59
CA VAL A 978 28.26 -17.40 -45.68
C VAL A 978 29.21 -17.42 -46.88
N LYS A 979 29.03 -16.48 -47.81
CA LYS A 979 29.96 -16.23 -48.91
C LYS A 979 30.75 -14.94 -48.64
N THR A 980 32.06 -14.95 -48.83
CA THR A 980 32.92 -13.77 -48.60
C THR A 980 34.26 -13.85 -49.35
N GLY A 981 35.00 -12.73 -49.40
CA GLY A 981 36.28 -12.64 -50.09
C GLY A 981 37.43 -13.26 -49.28
N VAL A 982 38.40 -13.91 -49.95
CA VAL A 982 39.65 -14.38 -49.30
C VAL A 982 40.33 -13.22 -48.57
N GLY A 983 40.76 -13.46 -47.34
CA GLY A 983 41.34 -12.43 -46.47
C GLY A 983 40.32 -11.72 -45.57
N THR A 984 39.02 -11.92 -45.76
CA THR A 984 37.97 -11.41 -44.85
C THR A 984 37.40 -12.50 -43.94
N ASN A 985 36.82 -12.11 -42.81
CA ASN A 985 36.26 -13.05 -41.84
C ASN A 985 34.81 -13.40 -42.19
N ALA A 986 34.55 -14.68 -42.48
CA ALA A 986 33.19 -15.23 -42.54
C ALA A 986 32.69 -15.50 -41.11
N VAL A 987 31.53 -14.95 -40.76
CA VAL A 987 30.98 -15.03 -39.40
C VAL A 987 29.58 -15.64 -39.42
N THR A 988 29.31 -16.60 -38.54
CA THR A 988 27.98 -17.15 -38.26
C THR A 988 27.77 -17.37 -36.76
N THR A 989 26.54 -17.16 -36.29
CA THR A 989 26.17 -17.35 -34.89
C THR A 989 25.70 -18.77 -34.67
N ILE A 990 26.38 -19.49 -33.78
CA ILE A 990 25.95 -20.77 -33.24
C ILE A 990 25.00 -20.49 -32.09
N ASN A 991 23.75 -20.87 -32.25
CA ASN A 991 22.67 -20.70 -31.30
C ASN A 991 22.46 -22.01 -30.54
N LEU A 992 22.34 -21.91 -29.21
CA LEU A 992 22.03 -23.03 -28.33
C LEU A 992 20.76 -22.72 -27.54
N SER A 993 19.88 -23.71 -27.42
CA SER A 993 18.64 -23.62 -26.64
C SER A 993 18.56 -24.78 -25.67
N SER A 994 18.19 -24.49 -24.43
CA SER A 994 17.88 -25.50 -23.41
C SER A 994 16.66 -26.30 -23.83
N LEU A 995 16.76 -27.63 -23.79
CA LEU A 995 15.67 -28.56 -24.02
C LEU A 995 15.39 -29.29 -22.70
N ARG A 996 14.12 -29.24 -22.24
CA ARG A 996 13.68 -29.90 -20.99
C ARG A 996 14.48 -29.41 -19.76
N SER A 997 14.60 -28.09 -19.62
CA SER A 997 15.21 -27.41 -18.45
C SER A 997 16.69 -27.77 -18.18
N PHE A 998 17.45 -28.10 -19.23
CA PHE A 998 18.90 -28.25 -19.15
C PHE A 998 19.56 -26.99 -18.60
N THR A 999 20.27 -27.18 -17.49
CA THR A 999 21.20 -26.21 -16.92
C THR A 999 22.58 -26.86 -16.89
N GLY A 1000 23.54 -26.29 -17.62
CA GLY A 1000 24.86 -26.90 -17.75
C GLY A 1000 25.78 -26.20 -18.75
N THR A 1001 27.06 -26.55 -18.70
CA THR A 1001 28.06 -26.03 -19.64
C THR A 1001 28.14 -26.91 -20.88
N VAL A 1002 27.96 -26.33 -22.06
CA VAL A 1002 28.14 -26.99 -23.35
C VAL A 1002 29.48 -26.55 -23.94
N ALA A 1003 30.40 -27.50 -24.13
CA ALA A 1003 31.67 -27.29 -24.83
C ALA A 1003 31.49 -27.46 -26.34
N LEU A 1004 32.06 -26.55 -27.12
CA LEU A 1004 31.92 -26.45 -28.57
C LEU A 1004 33.24 -26.74 -29.29
N THR A 1005 33.17 -27.54 -30.35
CA THR A 1005 34.29 -27.87 -31.24
C THR A 1005 33.86 -27.76 -32.70
N SER A 1006 34.79 -27.56 -33.62
CA SER A 1006 34.51 -27.47 -35.06
C SER A 1006 35.43 -28.37 -35.88
N THR A 1007 34.87 -29.03 -36.89
CA THR A 1007 35.61 -29.81 -37.91
C THR A 1007 35.28 -29.29 -39.30
N ILE A 1008 36.25 -29.29 -40.22
CA ILE A 1008 36.17 -28.63 -41.52
C ILE A 1008 36.38 -29.66 -42.64
N SER A 1009 35.58 -29.58 -43.71
CA SER A 1009 35.70 -30.40 -44.91
C SER A 1009 35.60 -29.52 -46.17
N PRO A 1010 36.61 -29.48 -47.06
CA PRO A 1010 37.93 -30.13 -46.96
C PRO A 1010 38.75 -29.66 -45.76
N ALA A 1011 39.60 -30.53 -45.22
CA ALA A 1011 40.34 -30.28 -43.96
C ALA A 1011 41.47 -29.24 -44.08
N THR A 1012 41.84 -28.84 -45.29
CA THR A 1012 42.91 -27.85 -45.58
C THR A 1012 42.32 -26.66 -46.32
N GLY A 1013 42.78 -25.45 -45.99
CA GLY A 1013 42.44 -24.22 -46.72
C GLY A 1013 41.52 -23.26 -45.98
N LEU A 1014 40.83 -23.70 -44.92
CA LEU A 1014 40.04 -22.83 -44.03
C LEU A 1014 40.43 -23.07 -42.58
N THR A 1015 40.56 -22.00 -41.80
CA THR A 1015 40.67 -22.03 -40.34
C THR A 1015 39.43 -21.39 -39.74
N CYS A 1016 38.94 -21.94 -38.62
CA CYS A 1016 37.76 -21.44 -37.92
C CYS A 1016 38.03 -21.41 -36.41
N SER A 1017 37.43 -20.44 -35.73
CA SER A 1017 37.47 -20.28 -34.27
C SER A 1017 36.07 -20.04 -33.73
N LEU A 1018 35.82 -20.51 -32.51
CA LEU A 1018 34.56 -20.34 -31.76
C LEU A 1018 34.82 -19.44 -30.56
N ASN A 1019 34.00 -18.41 -30.37
CA ASN A 1019 34.10 -17.53 -29.21
C ASN A 1019 32.72 -17.25 -28.59
N PRO A 1020 32.44 -17.72 -27.36
CA PRO A 1020 33.29 -18.58 -26.52
C PRO A 1020 33.33 -20.04 -27.01
N THR A 1021 34.35 -20.80 -26.63
CA THR A 1021 34.47 -22.25 -26.90
C THR A 1021 33.63 -23.12 -25.97
N SER A 1022 33.03 -22.53 -24.92
CA SER A 1022 32.05 -23.18 -24.06
C SER A 1022 31.02 -22.16 -23.56
N VAL A 1023 29.76 -22.55 -23.48
CA VAL A 1023 28.68 -21.69 -22.98
C VAL A 1023 27.98 -22.32 -21.78
N SER A 1024 27.67 -21.52 -20.76
CA SER A 1024 26.75 -21.93 -19.69
C SER A 1024 25.31 -21.67 -20.16
N LEU A 1025 24.56 -22.74 -20.35
CA LEU A 1025 23.21 -22.73 -20.90
C LEU A 1025 22.20 -22.90 -19.76
N THR A 1026 21.24 -21.99 -19.66
CA THR A 1026 20.09 -22.09 -18.73
C THR A 1026 18.77 -22.09 -19.48
N THR A 1027 18.59 -21.15 -20.41
CA THR A 1027 17.44 -21.09 -21.34
C THR A 1027 17.91 -21.03 -22.79
N SER A 1028 18.81 -20.11 -23.11
CA SER A 1028 19.53 -20.03 -24.39
C SER A 1028 20.93 -19.46 -24.20
N ALA A 1029 21.82 -19.72 -25.16
CA ALA A 1029 23.17 -19.16 -25.22
C ALA A 1029 23.66 -19.11 -26.67
N THR A 1030 24.71 -18.34 -26.95
CA THR A 1030 25.29 -18.21 -28.30
C THR A 1030 26.82 -18.27 -28.27
N SER A 1031 27.40 -18.69 -29.40
CA SER A 1031 28.83 -18.62 -29.68
C SER A 1031 29.05 -18.18 -31.12
N THR A 1032 30.08 -17.36 -31.35
CA THR A 1032 30.38 -16.83 -32.68
C THR A 1032 31.41 -17.72 -33.37
N LEU A 1033 31.05 -18.34 -34.49
CA LEU A 1033 31.98 -19.04 -35.38
C LEU A 1033 32.57 -18.04 -36.38
N THR A 1034 33.88 -17.83 -36.33
CA THR A 1034 34.62 -16.93 -37.24
C THR A 1034 35.63 -17.73 -38.04
N CYS A 1035 35.57 -17.66 -39.37
CA CYS A 1035 36.40 -18.43 -40.29
C CYS A 1035 37.13 -17.55 -41.33
N ASN A 1036 38.36 -17.92 -41.68
CA ASN A 1036 39.18 -17.26 -42.70
C ASN A 1036 40.01 -18.31 -43.48
N GLY A 1037 40.32 -18.07 -44.75
CA GLY A 1037 41.08 -19.05 -45.54
C GLY A 1037 41.17 -18.76 -47.04
N SER A 1038 41.73 -19.72 -47.77
CA SER A 1038 41.84 -19.73 -49.24
C SER A 1038 40.51 -19.96 -49.92
N ALA A 1039 40.41 -19.56 -51.20
CA ALA A 1039 39.20 -19.73 -52.01
C ALA A 1039 38.75 -21.21 -52.09
N GLY A 1040 37.45 -21.44 -51.95
CA GLY A 1040 36.83 -22.77 -51.88
C GLY A 1040 35.51 -22.74 -51.11
N THR A 1041 34.71 -23.79 -51.26
CA THR A 1041 33.51 -24.02 -50.44
C THR A 1041 33.80 -25.11 -49.42
N TYR A 1042 33.62 -24.79 -48.15
CA TYR A 1042 33.90 -25.64 -47.01
C TYR A 1042 32.62 -25.90 -46.22
N LYS A 1043 32.43 -27.14 -45.78
CA LYS A 1043 31.44 -27.52 -44.78
C LYS A 1043 32.12 -27.51 -43.41
N VAL A 1044 31.64 -26.65 -42.51
CA VAL A 1044 32.09 -26.59 -41.12
C VAL A 1044 31.02 -27.25 -40.25
N THR A 1045 31.35 -28.37 -39.63
CA THR A 1045 30.48 -29.06 -38.66
C THR A 1045 30.88 -28.62 -37.26
N VAL A 1046 29.98 -27.96 -36.55
CA VAL A 1046 30.16 -27.56 -35.15
C VAL A 1046 29.47 -28.59 -34.26
N LYS A 1047 30.21 -29.17 -33.32
CA LYS A 1047 29.74 -30.15 -32.34
C LYS A 1047 29.72 -29.54 -30.94
N GLY A 1048 28.54 -29.55 -30.30
CA GLY A 1048 28.38 -29.25 -28.88
C GLY A 1048 28.35 -30.52 -28.04
N THR A 1049 28.93 -30.46 -26.85
CA THR A 1049 28.99 -31.58 -25.89
C THR A 1049 28.77 -31.15 -24.45
N SER A 1050 28.07 -31.96 -23.66
CA SER A 1050 27.96 -31.79 -22.20
C SER A 1050 27.74 -33.14 -21.53
N GLY A 1051 28.72 -33.60 -20.74
CA GLY A 1051 28.71 -34.98 -20.22
C GLY A 1051 28.65 -36.01 -21.35
N THR A 1052 27.59 -36.81 -21.37
CA THR A 1052 27.31 -37.81 -22.42
C THR A 1052 26.55 -37.26 -23.63
N LEU A 1053 26.04 -36.02 -23.57
CA LEU A 1053 25.22 -35.39 -24.62
C LEU A 1053 26.11 -34.83 -25.72
N SER A 1054 25.69 -34.97 -26.99
CA SER A 1054 26.49 -34.61 -28.16
C SER A 1054 25.61 -34.29 -29.38
N HIS A 1055 25.54 -33.02 -29.77
CA HIS A 1055 24.75 -32.56 -30.92
C HIS A 1055 25.60 -31.82 -31.94
N ILE A 1056 25.18 -31.80 -33.21
CA ILE A 1056 25.91 -31.13 -34.30
C ILE A 1056 25.03 -30.16 -35.09
N THR A 1057 25.65 -29.09 -35.58
CA THR A 1057 25.11 -28.22 -36.64
C THR A 1057 26.15 -28.05 -37.75
N ASN A 1058 25.71 -27.66 -38.95
CA ASN A 1058 26.58 -27.46 -40.11
C ASN A 1058 26.43 -26.04 -40.63
N ALA A 1059 27.54 -25.40 -41.01
CA ALA A 1059 27.56 -24.14 -41.74
C ALA A 1059 28.39 -24.30 -43.02
N THR A 1060 27.95 -23.69 -44.12
CA THR A 1060 28.68 -23.65 -45.39
C THR A 1060 29.42 -22.32 -45.50
N ILE A 1061 30.74 -22.37 -45.65
CA ILE A 1061 31.59 -21.19 -45.80
C ILE A 1061 32.18 -21.21 -47.21
N THR A 1062 31.86 -20.21 -48.03
CA THR A 1062 32.41 -20.07 -49.39
C THR A 1062 33.33 -18.85 -49.43
N MET A 1063 34.63 -19.12 -49.56
CA MET A 1063 35.66 -18.12 -49.80
C MET A 1063 35.85 -17.96 -51.31
N VAL A 1064 35.84 -16.73 -51.83
CA VAL A 1064 36.09 -16.45 -53.25
C VAL A 1064 37.21 -15.43 -53.44
N ARG A 1065 37.90 -15.49 -54.59
CA ARG A 1065 38.62 -14.33 -55.14
C ARG A 1065 37.72 -13.57 -56.09
N TYR A 1066 37.95 -12.27 -56.22
CA TYR A 1066 37.29 -11.41 -57.19
C TYR A 1066 38.30 -10.86 -58.19
N THR A 1067 38.00 -10.99 -59.47
CA THR A 1067 38.87 -10.57 -60.58
C THR A 1067 38.16 -9.51 -61.39
N LEU A 1068 38.77 -8.32 -61.52
CA LEU A 1068 38.38 -7.29 -62.46
C LEU A 1068 39.08 -7.53 -63.80
N SER A 1069 38.31 -7.62 -64.88
CA SER A 1069 38.79 -7.62 -66.26
C SER A 1069 38.24 -6.37 -66.97
N LEU A 1070 39.04 -5.74 -67.83
CA LEU A 1070 38.62 -4.63 -68.68
C LEU A 1070 39.44 -4.57 -69.97
N GLN A 1071 39.00 -3.77 -70.94
CA GLN A 1071 39.80 -3.40 -72.10
C GLN A 1071 39.97 -1.88 -72.16
N GLY A 1072 41.21 -1.41 -72.06
CA GLY A 1072 41.60 -0.01 -72.22
C GLY A 1072 42.10 0.26 -73.64
N PHE A 1073 41.80 1.42 -74.21
CA PHE A 1073 42.26 1.88 -75.52
C PHE A 1073 43.05 3.16 -75.36
N ASP A 1074 44.19 3.24 -76.05
CA ASP A 1074 45.22 4.27 -75.93
C ASP A 1074 45.99 4.29 -74.60
N TYR A 1075 45.78 3.27 -73.74
CA TYR A 1075 46.49 3.02 -72.47
C TYR A 1075 47.99 2.73 -72.70
N ASP A 1076 48.75 3.73 -73.13
CA ASP A 1076 50.13 3.65 -73.61
C ASP A 1076 51.14 4.35 -72.69
N GLY A 1077 50.64 5.18 -71.76
CA GLY A 1077 51.39 5.99 -70.82
C GLY A 1077 51.67 5.35 -69.46
N GLY A 1078 52.89 5.45 -68.93
CA GLY A 1078 53.24 4.89 -67.63
C GLY A 1078 52.44 5.50 -66.47
N HIS A 1079 51.59 4.68 -65.82
CA HIS A 1079 50.67 5.04 -64.75
C HIS A 1079 49.58 6.07 -65.14
N GLU A 1080 49.26 6.13 -66.43
CA GLU A 1080 48.25 7.01 -67.03
C GLU A 1080 46.86 6.84 -66.39
N GLU A 1081 46.40 5.61 -66.22
CA GLU A 1081 45.02 5.34 -65.80
C GLU A 1081 44.91 4.78 -64.40
N THR A 1082 44.26 5.54 -63.50
CA THR A 1082 44.13 5.16 -62.09
C THR A 1082 42.80 4.45 -61.81
N ILE A 1083 42.87 3.24 -61.28
CA ILE A 1083 41.71 2.43 -60.90
C ILE A 1083 41.55 2.45 -59.38
N LYS A 1084 40.36 2.78 -58.90
CA LYS A 1084 39.98 2.76 -57.49
C LYS A 1084 38.75 1.88 -57.26
N LEU A 1085 38.77 1.05 -56.22
CA LEU A 1085 37.60 0.34 -55.73
C LEU A 1085 37.33 0.77 -54.29
N ASN A 1086 36.09 1.15 -54.00
CA ASN A 1086 35.66 1.71 -52.71
C ASN A 1086 36.54 2.88 -52.24
N ASN A 1087 36.90 3.76 -53.19
CA ASN A 1087 37.80 4.89 -53.04
C ASN A 1087 39.27 4.55 -52.67
N VAL A 1088 39.63 3.27 -52.60
CA VAL A 1088 41.02 2.80 -52.42
C VAL A 1088 41.62 2.51 -53.79
N GLN A 1089 42.84 2.98 -54.04
CA GLN A 1089 43.55 2.70 -55.29
C GLN A 1089 43.92 1.21 -55.40
N VAL A 1090 43.50 0.59 -56.49
CA VAL A 1090 43.74 -0.82 -56.83
C VAL A 1090 44.98 -0.94 -57.71
N ALA A 1091 45.06 -0.12 -58.76
CA ALA A 1091 46.13 -0.17 -59.76
C ALA A 1091 46.27 1.17 -60.48
N GLN A 1092 47.40 1.34 -61.16
CA GLN A 1092 47.56 2.31 -62.24
C GLN A 1092 48.06 1.56 -63.49
N LEU A 1093 47.50 1.87 -64.66
CA LEU A 1093 47.69 1.12 -65.90
C LEU A 1093 48.06 2.05 -67.07
N PRO A 1094 48.87 1.57 -68.03
CA PRO A 1094 49.84 0.48 -67.87
C PRO A 1094 50.87 0.82 -66.77
N ALA A 1095 51.52 -0.17 -66.17
CA ALA A 1095 52.45 0.06 -65.05
C ALA A 1095 53.77 0.76 -65.47
N VAL A 1096 54.06 0.82 -66.77
CA VAL A 1096 55.18 1.52 -67.41
C VAL A 1096 54.77 1.94 -68.82
N ASP A 1097 55.44 2.94 -69.40
CA ASP A 1097 55.26 3.37 -70.79
C ASP A 1097 55.24 2.16 -71.74
N SER A 1098 54.12 2.02 -72.46
CA SER A 1098 53.78 0.86 -73.28
C SER A 1098 53.20 1.32 -74.62
N ARG A 1099 53.96 2.12 -75.39
CA ARG A 1099 53.59 2.67 -76.72
C ARG A 1099 53.07 1.69 -77.77
N GLN A 1100 53.15 0.39 -77.49
CA GLN A 1100 52.54 -0.67 -78.30
C GLN A 1100 51.01 -0.74 -78.12
N ASN A 1101 50.49 -0.15 -77.04
CA ASN A 1101 49.07 -0.06 -76.71
C ASN A 1101 48.37 1.14 -77.36
N ALA A 1102 49.15 2.07 -77.94
CA ALA A 1102 48.65 3.27 -78.60
C ALA A 1102 47.60 2.91 -79.67
N GLN A 1103 46.45 3.57 -79.59
CA GLN A 1103 45.31 3.46 -80.50
C GLN A 1103 44.80 2.02 -80.72
N ILE A 1104 45.03 1.11 -79.76
CA ILE A 1104 44.48 -0.25 -79.78
C ILE A 1104 43.85 -0.63 -78.42
N TYR A 1105 42.89 -1.55 -78.44
CA TYR A 1105 42.31 -2.09 -77.20
C TYR A 1105 43.19 -3.20 -76.61
N VAL A 1106 43.70 -2.99 -75.40
CA VAL A 1106 44.48 -3.96 -74.63
C VAL A 1106 43.68 -4.44 -73.43
N THR A 1107 43.75 -5.75 -73.13
CA THR A 1107 42.99 -6.36 -72.04
C THR A 1107 43.82 -6.38 -70.76
N PHE A 1108 43.25 -5.89 -69.66
CA PHE A 1108 43.86 -5.87 -68.34
C PHE A 1108 43.05 -6.69 -67.35
N THR A 1109 43.74 -7.38 -66.44
CA THR A 1109 43.14 -8.26 -65.44
C THR A 1109 43.80 -8.00 -64.08
N LEU A 1110 43.00 -7.78 -63.04
CA LEU A 1110 43.43 -7.39 -61.69
C LEU A 1110 42.73 -8.24 -60.63
N ASP A 1111 43.48 -8.73 -59.63
CA ASP A 1111 42.89 -9.27 -58.41
C ASP A 1111 42.38 -8.12 -57.55
N VAL A 1112 41.07 -8.07 -57.32
CA VAL A 1112 40.39 -7.03 -56.52
C VAL A 1112 39.85 -7.57 -55.20
N THR A 1113 40.20 -8.81 -54.83
CA THR A 1113 39.59 -9.55 -53.71
C THR A 1113 39.64 -8.80 -52.39
N SER A 1114 40.77 -8.17 -52.06
CA SER A 1114 40.97 -7.43 -50.80
C SER A 1114 40.24 -6.08 -50.74
N PHE A 1115 39.70 -5.61 -51.87
CA PHE A 1115 39.05 -4.30 -51.98
C PHE A 1115 37.52 -4.41 -52.07
N VAL A 1116 36.98 -5.60 -52.38
CA VAL A 1116 35.54 -5.89 -52.41
C VAL A 1116 35.01 -6.07 -50.98
N VAL A 1117 33.92 -5.38 -50.64
CA VAL A 1117 33.23 -5.49 -49.35
C VAL A 1117 31.81 -6.03 -49.55
N LYS A 1118 31.26 -6.69 -48.53
CA LYS A 1118 29.87 -7.17 -48.55
C LYS A 1118 28.89 -6.00 -48.70
N GLY A 1119 27.90 -6.14 -49.59
CA GLY A 1119 26.98 -5.06 -49.96
C GLY A 1119 27.46 -4.28 -51.18
N THR A 1120 27.20 -2.98 -51.20
CA THR A 1120 27.44 -2.09 -52.36
C THR A 1120 28.92 -1.71 -52.46
N ASN A 1121 29.47 -1.85 -53.66
CA ASN A 1121 30.84 -1.52 -54.03
C ASN A 1121 30.86 -0.50 -55.18
N THR A 1122 31.86 0.40 -55.20
CA THR A 1122 32.02 1.45 -56.22
C THR A 1122 33.39 1.35 -56.89
N LEU A 1123 33.42 1.14 -58.21
CA LEU A 1123 34.63 1.04 -59.04
C LEU A 1123 34.76 2.31 -59.90
N THR A 1124 35.89 3.01 -59.80
CA THR A 1124 36.15 4.28 -60.50
C THR A 1124 37.46 4.22 -61.30
N PHE A 1125 37.44 4.79 -62.50
CA PHE A 1125 38.60 4.98 -63.38
C PHE A 1125 38.84 6.48 -63.58
N SER A 1126 40.10 6.93 -63.55
CA SER A 1126 40.45 8.35 -63.72
C SER A 1126 41.82 8.55 -64.38
N HIS A 1127 41.82 9.33 -65.46
CA HIS A 1127 42.97 9.70 -66.30
C HIS A 1127 43.98 10.59 -65.57
N ALA A 1128 45.26 10.44 -65.92
CA ALA A 1128 46.32 11.31 -65.42
C ALA A 1128 46.33 12.68 -66.12
N ASN A 1129 46.57 13.73 -65.33
CA ASN A 1129 46.58 15.13 -65.79
C ASN A 1129 47.75 15.51 -66.72
N TRP A 1130 48.64 14.58 -67.04
CA TRP A 1130 49.80 14.85 -67.90
C TRP A 1130 49.57 14.49 -69.38
N ASP A 1131 48.55 13.67 -69.70
CA ASP A 1131 48.08 13.47 -71.08
C ASP A 1131 46.61 13.87 -71.28
N CYS A 1132 46.31 15.15 -71.04
CA CYS A 1132 44.97 15.68 -71.31
C CYS A 1132 44.69 15.97 -72.79
N THR A 1133 45.62 15.58 -73.68
CA THR A 1133 45.52 15.81 -75.13
C THR A 1133 44.88 14.64 -75.88
N VAL A 1134 44.86 13.46 -75.25
CA VAL A 1134 44.24 12.23 -75.74
C VAL A 1134 42.91 11.98 -75.00
N VAL A 1135 42.06 11.11 -75.55
CA VAL A 1135 40.82 10.65 -74.91
C VAL A 1135 40.77 9.13 -74.99
N ASP A 1136 41.19 8.51 -73.90
CA ASP A 1136 41.19 7.08 -73.70
C ASP A 1136 39.77 6.50 -73.64
N ASN A 1137 39.66 5.18 -73.81
CA ASN A 1137 38.38 4.49 -73.70
C ASN A 1137 38.48 3.19 -72.91
N THR A 1138 37.56 2.97 -71.98
CA THR A 1138 37.37 1.70 -71.28
C THR A 1138 36.15 0.97 -71.83
N LYS A 1139 36.23 -0.35 -72.05
CA LYS A 1139 35.09 -1.21 -72.38
C LYS A 1139 35.22 -2.61 -71.76
N ASN A 1140 34.14 -3.40 -71.84
CA ASN A 1140 34.12 -4.79 -71.37
C ASN A 1140 34.58 -4.94 -69.91
N VAL A 1141 34.12 -4.03 -69.05
CA VAL A 1141 34.44 -4.03 -67.61
C VAL A 1141 33.64 -5.13 -66.94
N GLN A 1142 34.31 -6.12 -66.38
CA GLN A 1142 33.69 -7.29 -65.78
C GLN A 1142 34.33 -7.62 -64.44
N ILE A 1143 33.51 -7.90 -63.43
CA ILE A 1143 33.97 -8.50 -62.18
C ILE A 1143 33.42 -9.92 -62.13
N THR A 1144 34.33 -10.87 -62.04
CA THR A 1144 34.02 -12.29 -61.85
C THR A 1144 34.52 -12.74 -60.49
N ASP A 1145 33.88 -13.76 -59.92
CA ASP A 1145 34.46 -14.49 -58.78
C ASP A 1145 35.19 -15.76 -59.23
N SER A 1146 35.98 -16.35 -58.33
CA SER A 1146 36.76 -17.56 -58.59
C SER A 1146 35.92 -18.84 -58.81
N THR A 1147 34.58 -18.76 -58.78
CA THR A 1147 33.68 -19.84 -59.21
C THR A 1147 33.21 -19.67 -60.65
N GLY A 1148 33.61 -18.59 -61.32
CA GLY A 1148 33.19 -18.21 -62.66
C GLY A 1148 31.89 -17.39 -62.68
N ALA A 1149 31.33 -17.02 -61.53
CA ALA A 1149 30.11 -16.22 -61.48
C ALA A 1149 30.42 -14.77 -61.86
N ILE A 1150 29.62 -14.22 -62.78
CA ILE A 1150 29.69 -12.80 -63.17
C ILE A 1150 28.97 -11.98 -62.09
N ILE A 1151 29.73 -11.19 -61.35
CA ILE A 1151 29.24 -10.29 -60.29
C ILE A 1151 28.78 -8.96 -60.89
N PHE A 1152 29.51 -8.48 -61.88
CA PHE A 1152 29.22 -7.26 -62.63
C PHE A 1152 29.74 -7.39 -64.06
N SER A 1153 29.04 -6.79 -65.02
CA SER A 1153 29.52 -6.64 -66.40
C SER A 1153 28.92 -5.41 -67.06
N ASP A 1154 29.76 -4.56 -67.64
CA ASP A 1154 29.36 -3.51 -68.58
C ASP A 1154 30.20 -3.64 -69.89
N PRO A 1155 29.59 -4.05 -71.02
CA PRO A 1155 30.26 -4.14 -72.30
C PRO A 1155 30.41 -2.78 -73.01
N THR A 1156 29.79 -1.70 -72.51
CA THR A 1156 29.78 -0.40 -73.19
C THR A 1156 31.18 0.23 -73.26
N VAL A 1157 31.45 0.88 -74.38
CA VAL A 1157 32.62 1.77 -74.53
C VAL A 1157 32.32 3.08 -73.84
N ARG A 1158 33.22 3.53 -72.96
CA ARG A 1158 33.11 4.80 -72.24
C ARG A 1158 34.42 5.58 -72.36
N PRO A 1159 34.38 6.86 -72.75
CA PRO A 1159 35.57 7.69 -72.82
C PRO A 1159 36.02 8.11 -71.42
N LEU A 1160 37.33 8.31 -71.31
CA LEU A 1160 38.07 8.63 -70.08
C LEU A 1160 39.04 9.76 -70.41
N SER A 1161 39.11 10.79 -69.57
CA SER A 1161 39.98 11.96 -69.80
C SER A 1161 40.18 12.75 -68.50
N CYS A 1162 41.08 13.74 -68.51
CA CYS A 1162 41.34 14.60 -67.35
C CYS A 1162 40.11 15.31 -66.76
N THR A 1163 39.02 15.44 -67.51
CA THR A 1163 37.75 16.06 -67.03
C THR A 1163 36.61 15.06 -66.87
N GLN A 1164 36.79 13.81 -67.30
CA GLN A 1164 35.76 12.77 -67.29
C GLN A 1164 36.30 11.47 -66.71
N SER A 1165 35.84 11.12 -65.50
CA SER A 1165 36.07 9.82 -64.88
C SER A 1165 34.89 8.86 -65.12
N ILE A 1166 35.15 7.56 -65.15
CA ILE A 1166 34.11 6.52 -65.24
C ILE A 1166 33.86 5.97 -63.84
N THR A 1167 32.60 5.71 -63.46
CA THR A 1167 32.27 5.05 -62.18
C THR A 1167 31.12 4.05 -62.35
N TYR A 1168 31.29 2.88 -61.74
CA TYR A 1168 30.36 1.76 -61.72
C TYR A 1168 30.01 1.37 -60.29
N THR A 1169 28.83 0.78 -60.10
CA THR A 1169 28.36 0.28 -58.80
C THR A 1169 27.87 -1.15 -58.94
N PHE A 1170 28.26 -2.03 -58.02
CA PHE A 1170 27.83 -3.44 -57.99
C PHE A 1170 27.65 -3.94 -56.55
N THR A 1171 27.03 -5.12 -56.37
CA THR A 1171 26.68 -5.66 -55.05
C THR A 1171 27.18 -7.09 -54.89
N THR A 1172 27.69 -7.44 -53.71
CA THR A 1172 28.20 -8.79 -53.36
C THR A 1172 27.71 -9.31 -52.02
#